data_AF-A0AAU9KS64-F1
#
_entry.id   AF-A0AAU9KS64-F1
#
_cell.length_a   1.000
_cell.length_b   1.000
_cell.length_c   1.000
_cell.angle_alpha   90.00
_cell.angle_beta   90.00
_cell.angle_gamma   90.00
#
_symmetry.space_group_name_H-M   'P 1'
#
loop_
_entity.id
_entity.type
_entity.pdbx_description
1 polymer ?
#
loop_
_entity_poly.entity_id
_entity_poly.type
_entity_poly.pdbx_seq_one_letter_code
_entity_poly.pdbx_strand_id
1 'polypeptide(L)'
;MKPSFSSARITVDEDNGRPSFNDDGDVVLCTLPSNIKKHHSVDIVKIKSLSSSSLHVLFQGASQAILAGVVVSIVLCPVMIGFATMIFSHPDFILVLPMLTKLMFVSSIVHQIVITSLSPLPFAIGQVQDTGMIFLASMASSIMTELGPAVPLAERISTVLVHLSLSTMLVGLGLVLTGKARLASLVQYLPTPVIGGYLAFVGFFMIKGGISLTTGVSLASVQGWMVLASSSHNLMLLAPGLAGGVLLSVLTSRFRHFAVFPSCILVLPAFFFFMVWASSYTLDDVRYAGFLEADGTGVPVMDVYSLFDFHHIHWGVMPGQIPTILSMFVMIAFASSLDIASICMGTTSNMNYNTQLQTVGWSNFVSGMLGGYPGSYIFSQTLFASRLRPSAEAESRFPGLTRLVGITLALCEFIIVVTPISLMAVVPKFLFGAVMIFIGIDLLKTWLVGVFHKLLFGEYLTVVGTFCCLNMLGVQLGLAAGVALAAISFLVEYAKAQDVRIVHKTSNVIRNADQHALLYGVSSKAMGDESSSSRHQDAIVTIRLQGHIFFGSATRIQNCVKSAVYVCSSLHGDSDKSAKATDGNCLGVNVQSEKLPLLAIKRETCTYETHFTMPPALVNLHGQVCADHHRRPTRFVVLDFSQVSGMDATAARSCFLALKLSFSLGKIRVVYCGMIPSVEFLLRANDVIPTSTQEEDFSNNETNSRESHVTTDLDLALAWCEQQLIFSAATQQSTCLGQQLEFSPQIPSALVLPSVFAAYLSDTRKNDPAVLNHLEELSQRFAVSEWDDQNYIFQVGESSNMWFVLLRGTVELMAIQTDAALLSDSPKLEYAGPIQLQDSSTKLEETQHITEMEIVGRVRPGCIFGDMDFLLEQPRVLNAISTAPDTLVASFTVEEMAELRKSRPELALLLHEILLRASYMTVAEKIHSLAI
;
A
#
# COMPACT_ATOMS: atom_id res chain seq x y z
N MET A 1 34.25 52.17 1.61
CA MET A 1 32.81 52.12 1.29
C MET A 1 32.22 50.89 1.99
N LYS A 2 31.08 51.07 2.65
CA LYS A 2 30.22 50.04 3.29
C LYS A 2 28.89 49.98 2.47
N PRO A 3 27.93 49.05 2.70
CA PRO A 3 27.78 48.22 3.90
C PRO A 3 27.57 46.71 3.71
N SER A 4 28.10 45.97 4.67
CA SER A 4 27.57 44.71 5.19
C SER A 4 26.31 44.97 6.05
N PHE A 5 25.33 44.06 6.07
CA PHE A 5 24.28 44.04 7.08
C PHE A 5 24.18 42.66 7.77
N SER A 6 24.18 42.69 9.10
CA SER A 6 23.65 41.65 9.98
C SER A 6 22.66 42.32 10.93
N SER A 7 21.56 41.68 11.28
CA SER A 7 20.64 42.19 12.31
C SER A 7 20.39 41.15 13.41
N ALA A 8 20.56 41.60 14.65
CA ALA A 8 20.08 40.94 15.85
C ALA A 8 19.79 42.04 16.89
N ARG A 9 18.78 41.81 17.74
CA ARG A 9 18.22 42.74 18.75
C ARG A 9 17.38 43.90 18.20
N ILE A 10 16.06 43.70 18.24
CA ILE A 10 15.07 44.73 18.53
C ILE A 10 14.22 44.14 19.66
N THR A 11 14.09 44.86 20.77
CA THR A 11 13.15 44.54 21.86
C THR A 11 12.00 45.53 21.81
N VAL A 12 10.77 45.05 22.04
CA VAL A 12 9.55 45.86 22.06
C VAL A 12 9.00 45.83 23.49
N ASP A 13 8.66 47.01 24.00
CA ASP A 13 8.04 47.17 25.32
C ASP A 13 6.53 46.89 25.24
N GLU A 14 5.99 46.12 26.18
CA GLU A 14 4.78 45.31 25.93
C GLU A 14 3.46 46.10 25.91
N ASP A 15 3.43 47.32 26.46
CA ASP A 15 2.18 48.07 26.67
C ASP A 15 1.85 49.17 25.64
N ASN A 16 2.77 49.62 24.77
CA ASN A 16 2.47 50.78 23.87
C ASN A 16 3.18 50.88 22.50
N GLY A 17 3.80 49.81 22.00
CA GLY A 17 3.97 49.61 20.54
C GLY A 17 4.73 50.68 19.73
N ARG A 18 5.68 51.41 20.33
CA ARG A 18 6.63 52.29 19.62
C ARG A 18 8.06 52.05 20.10
N PRO A 19 9.07 52.00 19.20
CA PRO A 19 10.45 51.76 19.60
C PRO A 19 11.09 53.03 20.20
N SER A 20 11.72 52.88 21.36
CA SER A 20 12.57 53.88 22.00
C SER A 20 14.05 53.47 21.93
N PHE A 21 14.94 54.46 21.92
CA PHE A 21 16.38 54.29 22.06
C PHE A 21 16.82 55.10 23.28
N ASN A 22 17.56 54.49 24.20
CA ASN A 22 18.27 55.21 25.26
C ASN A 22 19.75 54.83 25.24
N ASP A 23 20.57 55.87 25.33
CA ASP A 23 22.01 55.83 25.55
C ASP A 23 22.32 55.91 27.06
N ASP A 24 23.62 55.94 27.37
CA ASP A 24 24.24 56.14 28.69
C ASP A 24 24.16 54.95 29.67
N GLY A 25 25.28 54.71 30.34
CA GLY A 25 25.44 53.65 31.34
C GLY A 25 26.23 54.17 32.54
N ASP A 26 26.48 53.30 33.51
CA ASP A 26 27.46 53.57 34.55
C ASP A 26 28.02 52.29 35.19
N VAL A 27 29.22 52.37 35.77
CA VAL A 27 29.98 51.23 36.32
C VAL A 27 30.24 51.43 37.82
N VAL A 28 29.85 50.46 38.66
CA VAL A 28 30.24 50.46 40.10
C VAL A 28 30.72 49.08 40.58
N LEU A 29 32.03 48.85 40.42
CA LEU A 29 33.05 48.46 41.41
C LEU A 29 32.80 47.44 42.56
N CYS A 30 33.93 46.76 42.88
CA CYS A 30 34.31 46.09 44.14
C CYS A 30 33.73 44.67 44.42
N THR A 31 34.50 43.66 44.86
CA THR A 31 35.81 43.63 45.55
C THR A 31 36.73 42.47 45.09
N LEU A 32 38.03 42.62 45.36
CA LEU A 32 39.06 41.56 45.37
C LEU A 32 39.53 41.34 46.81
N PRO A 33 40.13 40.19 47.15
CA PRO A 33 41.56 40.29 47.50
C PRO A 33 42.44 39.21 46.83
N SER A 34 43.71 39.56 46.67
CA SER A 34 44.74 38.85 45.92
C SER A 34 45.77 38.14 46.80
N ASN A 35 46.42 37.09 46.26
CA ASN A 35 47.83 36.65 46.43
C ASN A 35 47.96 35.13 46.13
N ILE A 36 49.02 34.55 45.55
CA ILE A 36 50.34 35.11 45.13
C ILE A 36 51.03 34.22 44.04
N LYS A 37 51.86 34.87 43.20
CA LYS A 37 52.97 34.36 42.35
C LYS A 37 52.73 33.39 41.16
N LYS A 38 53.13 33.93 40.00
CA LYS A 38 53.45 33.34 38.69
C LYS A 38 54.30 32.05 38.72
N HIS A 39 53.99 31.13 37.81
CA HIS A 39 55.00 30.61 36.86
C HIS A 39 54.33 30.34 35.49
N HIS A 40 55.10 30.45 34.40
CA HIS A 40 54.60 30.18 33.04
C HIS A 40 54.38 28.69 32.80
N SER A 41 53.20 28.34 32.31
CA SER A 41 53.04 27.35 31.24
C SER A 41 51.90 27.81 30.33
N VAL A 42 52.10 27.68 29.02
CA VAL A 42 51.10 28.03 28.00
C VAL A 42 50.28 26.79 27.73
N ASP A 43 49.02 26.76 28.14
CA ASP A 43 48.12 25.64 27.84
C ASP A 43 47.64 25.69 26.38
N ILE A 44 48.52 25.20 25.50
CA ILE A 44 48.21 24.73 24.15
C ILE A 44 47.44 23.40 24.27
N VAL A 45 46.23 23.42 24.86
CA VAL A 45 45.35 22.24 24.92
C VAL A 45 43.87 22.61 24.73
N LYS A 46 43.50 22.96 23.48
CA LYS A 46 42.19 22.54 22.91
C LYS A 46 42.11 22.49 21.38
N ILE A 47 43.25 22.32 20.71
CA ILE A 47 43.32 21.94 19.28
C ILE A 47 44.15 20.65 19.13
N LYS A 48 43.72 19.57 19.81
CA LYS A 48 44.19 18.20 19.52
C LYS A 48 43.35 17.10 20.19
N SER A 49 42.19 16.80 19.59
CA SER A 49 41.56 15.47 19.68
C SER A 49 40.42 15.33 18.67
N LEU A 50 40.76 15.29 17.37
CA LEU A 50 39.91 14.51 16.46
C LEU A 50 40.05 13.06 16.92
N SER A 51 39.01 12.54 17.58
CA SER A 51 39.01 11.18 18.12
C SER A 51 39.31 10.17 17.02
N SER A 52 40.14 9.17 17.33
CA SER A 52 40.38 8.01 16.46
C SER A 52 39.06 7.31 16.08
N SER A 53 38.06 7.32 16.96
CA SER A 53 36.71 6.81 16.68
C SER A 53 35.97 7.62 15.59
N SER A 54 36.05 8.95 15.61
CA SER A 54 35.43 9.80 14.58
C SER A 54 36.06 9.57 13.20
N LEU A 55 37.38 9.36 13.17
CA LEU A 55 38.11 9.04 11.93
C LEU A 55 37.70 7.65 11.42
N HIS A 56 37.61 6.66 12.31
CA HIS A 56 37.19 5.30 11.95
C HIS A 56 35.77 5.25 11.39
N VAL A 57 34.82 5.96 12.01
CA VAL A 57 33.42 6.06 11.53
C VAL A 57 33.36 6.75 10.16
N LEU A 58 34.16 7.79 9.93
CA LEU A 58 34.29 8.44 8.61
C LEU A 58 34.82 7.47 7.55
N PHE A 59 35.94 6.80 7.83
CA PHE A 59 36.56 5.85 6.89
C PHE A 59 35.63 4.67 6.58
N GLN A 60 34.95 4.12 7.60
CA GLN A 60 33.99 3.05 7.43
C GLN A 60 32.81 3.49 6.55
N GLY A 61 32.17 4.62 6.86
CA GLY A 61 31.05 5.13 6.06
C GLY A 61 31.46 5.51 4.63
N ALA A 62 32.63 6.15 4.46
CA ALA A 62 33.17 6.45 3.13
C ALA A 62 33.45 5.18 2.33
N SER A 63 34.05 4.15 2.95
CA SER A 63 34.32 2.87 2.29
C SER A 63 33.06 2.15 1.84
N GLN A 64 31.98 2.22 2.63
CA GLN A 64 30.66 1.67 2.26
C GLN A 64 30.05 2.41 1.07
N ALA A 65 30.07 3.75 1.08
CA ALA A 65 29.54 4.55 -0.02
C ALA A 65 30.35 4.37 -1.33
N ILE A 66 31.68 4.32 -1.24
CA ILE A 66 32.57 4.07 -2.39
C ILE A 66 32.34 2.66 -2.94
N LEU A 67 32.29 1.64 -2.07
CA LEU A 67 32.03 0.26 -2.48
C LEU A 67 30.67 0.12 -3.19
N ALA A 68 29.62 0.75 -2.65
CA ALA A 68 28.30 0.75 -3.29
C ALA A 68 28.34 1.41 -4.69
N GLY A 69 29.00 2.56 -4.84
CA GLY A 69 29.16 3.24 -6.13
C GLY A 69 29.94 2.42 -7.15
N VAL A 70 31.03 1.77 -6.74
CA VAL A 70 31.83 0.87 -7.59
C VAL A 70 31.02 -0.35 -8.04
N VAL A 71 30.28 -0.99 -7.12
CA VAL A 71 29.44 -2.16 -7.46
C VAL A 71 28.32 -1.78 -8.43
N VAL A 72 27.66 -0.64 -8.23
CA VAL A 72 26.65 -0.11 -9.16
C VAL A 72 27.27 0.19 -10.53
N SER A 73 28.48 0.75 -10.59
CA SER A 73 29.19 1.02 -11.85
C SER A 73 29.50 -0.26 -12.64
N ILE A 74 29.99 -1.30 -11.96
CA ILE A 74 30.24 -2.63 -12.56
C ILE A 74 28.96 -3.23 -13.15
N VAL A 75 27.83 -3.06 -12.46
CA VAL A 75 26.52 -3.58 -12.91
C VAL A 75 25.96 -2.80 -14.11
N LEU A 76 26.11 -1.48 -14.13
CA LEU A 76 25.57 -0.62 -15.19
C LEU A 76 26.43 -0.60 -16.46
N CYS A 77 27.73 -0.83 -16.35
CA CYS A 77 28.65 -0.74 -17.49
C CYS A 77 28.25 -1.68 -18.66
N PRO A 78 27.92 -2.97 -18.45
CA PRO A 78 27.39 -3.82 -19.53
C PRO A 78 26.05 -3.34 -20.11
N VAL A 79 25.21 -2.72 -19.27
CA VAL A 79 23.89 -2.22 -19.67
C VAL A 79 24.04 -1.03 -20.60
N MET A 80 24.88 -0.04 -20.27
CA MET A 80 25.13 1.14 -21.12
C MET A 80 25.74 0.78 -22.48
N ILE A 81 26.55 -0.27 -22.53
CA ILE A 81 27.12 -0.82 -23.77
C ILE A 81 26.03 -1.49 -24.62
N GLY A 82 25.18 -2.33 -24.01
CA GLY A 82 24.00 -2.88 -24.69
C GLY A 82 23.09 -1.77 -25.22
N PHE A 83 22.88 -0.72 -24.44
CA PHE A 83 22.04 0.43 -24.78
C PHE A 83 22.58 1.20 -26.01
N ALA A 84 23.89 1.47 -26.06
CA ALA A 84 24.54 2.05 -27.23
C ALA A 84 24.27 1.22 -28.50
N THR A 85 24.46 -0.10 -28.42
CA THR A 85 24.28 -1.00 -29.57
C THR A 85 22.83 -1.11 -30.04
N MET A 86 21.85 -0.82 -29.17
CA MET A 86 20.43 -0.82 -29.52
C MET A 86 20.04 0.43 -30.31
N ILE A 87 20.45 1.61 -29.81
CA ILE A 87 20.20 2.89 -30.46
C ILE A 87 20.85 2.91 -31.85
N PHE A 88 22.07 2.37 -31.96
CA PHE A 88 22.89 2.40 -33.18
C PHE A 88 22.97 1.03 -33.88
N SER A 89 21.82 0.35 -33.97
CA SER A 89 21.69 -1.00 -34.57
C SER A 89 21.67 -1.01 -36.11
N HIS A 90 21.70 0.15 -36.77
CA HIS A 90 21.83 0.26 -38.23
C HIS A 90 23.29 -0.01 -38.65
N PRO A 91 23.56 -0.81 -39.72
CA PRO A 91 24.91 -1.28 -40.07
C PRO A 91 25.93 -0.14 -40.29
N ASP A 92 25.47 0.99 -40.83
CA ASP A 92 26.27 2.19 -41.06
C ASP A 92 26.96 2.75 -39.80
N PHE A 93 26.50 2.41 -38.58
CA PHE A 93 27.12 2.85 -37.33
C PHE A 93 28.26 1.97 -36.83
N ILE A 94 28.50 0.78 -37.40
CA ILE A 94 29.46 -0.21 -36.85
C ILE A 94 30.85 0.40 -36.60
N LEU A 95 31.36 1.23 -37.53
CA LEU A 95 32.69 1.85 -37.43
C LEU A 95 32.78 2.96 -36.36
N VAL A 96 31.65 3.58 -36.00
CA VAL A 96 31.59 4.69 -35.02
C VAL A 96 31.05 4.26 -33.66
N LEU A 97 30.54 3.03 -33.53
CA LEU A 97 29.90 2.51 -32.34
C LEU A 97 30.75 2.63 -31.04
N PRO A 98 32.09 2.47 -31.05
CA PRO A 98 32.91 2.73 -29.86
C PRO A 98 32.88 4.19 -29.40
N MET A 99 32.78 5.16 -30.31
CA MET A 99 32.63 6.59 -29.98
C MET A 99 31.26 6.89 -29.38
N LEU A 100 30.21 6.35 -29.99
CA LEU A 100 28.83 6.50 -29.53
C LEU A 100 28.62 5.85 -28.15
N THR A 101 29.33 4.76 -27.88
CA THR A 101 29.38 4.13 -26.55
C THR A 101 30.01 5.05 -25.50
N LYS A 102 31.04 5.85 -25.84
CA LYS A 102 31.57 6.86 -24.91
C LYS A 102 30.56 7.98 -24.64
N LEU A 103 29.81 8.41 -25.65
CA LEU A 103 28.75 9.41 -25.51
C LEU A 103 27.62 8.94 -24.56
N MET A 104 27.29 7.63 -24.57
CA MET A 104 26.37 7.01 -23.61
C MET A 104 26.86 7.10 -22.15
N PHE A 105 28.16 6.89 -21.91
CA PHE A 105 28.73 7.09 -20.58
C PHE A 105 28.79 8.58 -20.19
N VAL A 106 29.08 9.50 -21.12
CA VAL A 106 29.00 10.95 -20.86
C VAL A 106 27.58 11.36 -20.44
N SER A 107 26.56 10.87 -21.14
CA SER A 107 25.15 11.05 -20.78
C SER A 107 24.85 10.55 -19.35
N SER A 108 25.36 9.37 -19.00
CA SER A 108 25.19 8.75 -17.68
C SER A 108 25.82 9.56 -16.55
N ILE A 109 27.05 10.07 -16.76
CA ILE A 109 27.75 10.97 -15.84
C ILE A 109 26.92 12.24 -15.59
N VAL A 110 26.39 12.85 -16.65
CA VAL A 110 25.53 14.05 -16.55
C VAL A 110 24.27 13.76 -15.75
N HIS A 111 23.59 12.64 -16.04
CA HIS A 111 22.40 12.25 -15.27
C HIS A 111 22.71 12.04 -13.79
N GLN A 112 23.80 11.34 -13.47
CA GLN A 112 24.19 11.07 -12.10
C GLN A 112 24.60 12.35 -11.37
N ILE A 113 25.33 13.27 -11.99
CA ILE A 113 25.69 14.57 -11.38
C ILE A 113 24.44 15.41 -11.08
N VAL A 114 23.53 15.54 -12.03
CA VAL A 114 22.31 16.35 -11.86
C VAL A 114 21.41 15.75 -10.78
N ILE A 115 21.21 14.42 -10.79
CA ILE A 115 20.40 13.72 -9.79
C ILE A 115 21.05 13.75 -8.39
N THR A 116 22.36 13.51 -8.28
CA THR A 116 23.09 13.60 -6.99
C THR A 116 23.06 15.02 -6.40
N SER A 117 22.92 16.04 -7.25
CA SER A 117 22.85 17.44 -6.82
C SER A 117 21.42 17.84 -6.42
N LEU A 118 20.45 17.66 -7.32
CA LEU A 118 19.09 18.18 -7.20
C LEU A 118 18.11 17.24 -6.47
N SER A 119 18.40 15.94 -6.37
CA SER A 119 17.52 15.02 -5.66
C SER A 119 17.64 15.18 -4.14
N PRO A 120 16.51 15.13 -3.39
CA PRO A 120 16.55 15.01 -1.94
C PRO A 120 17.00 13.61 -1.48
N LEU A 121 16.99 12.60 -2.37
CA LEU A 121 17.50 11.27 -2.08
C LEU A 121 19.04 11.24 -2.21
N PRO A 122 19.80 11.07 -1.12
CA PRO A 122 21.26 11.15 -1.19
C PRO A 122 21.92 9.91 -1.83
N PHE A 123 21.21 8.79 -1.96
CA PHE A 123 21.67 7.53 -2.56
C PHE A 123 21.05 7.27 -3.95
N ALA A 124 20.42 8.28 -4.57
CA ALA A 124 19.76 8.11 -5.86
C ALA A 124 20.75 7.78 -6.99
N ILE A 125 20.42 6.77 -7.78
CA ILE A 125 21.15 6.39 -8.99
C ILE A 125 20.37 6.90 -10.21
N GLY A 126 21.01 7.78 -10.97
CA GLY A 126 20.45 8.46 -12.13
C GLY A 126 21.27 8.17 -13.37
N GLN A 127 20.66 7.56 -14.39
CA GLN A 127 21.36 6.96 -15.54
C GLN A 127 20.49 7.04 -16.80
N VAL A 128 21.05 6.73 -17.97
CA VAL A 128 20.28 6.58 -19.22
C VAL A 128 19.24 5.46 -19.04
N GLN A 129 18.01 5.69 -19.51
CA GLN A 129 16.86 4.82 -19.24
C GLN A 129 16.47 3.98 -20.47
N ASP A 130 16.13 2.71 -20.23
CA ASP A 130 15.70 1.74 -21.24
C ASP A 130 14.50 2.20 -22.08
N THR A 131 13.52 2.81 -21.41
CA THR A 131 12.26 3.29 -21.99
C THR A 131 12.48 4.27 -23.13
N GLY A 132 13.48 5.16 -23.01
CA GLY A 132 13.79 6.14 -24.05
C GLY A 132 14.49 5.54 -25.27
N MET A 133 15.31 4.50 -25.08
CA MET A 133 16.15 3.93 -26.13
C MET A 133 15.38 3.44 -27.36
N ILE A 134 14.21 2.83 -27.15
CA ILE A 134 13.41 2.26 -28.23
C ILE A 134 12.99 3.35 -29.22
N PHE A 135 12.62 4.51 -28.70
CA PHE A 135 12.28 5.68 -29.51
C PHE A 135 13.53 6.26 -30.19
N LEU A 136 14.66 6.36 -29.49
CA LEU A 136 15.93 6.80 -30.09
C LEU A 136 16.40 5.86 -31.21
N ALA A 137 16.34 4.54 -31.03
CA ALA A 137 16.69 3.53 -32.02
C ALA A 137 15.78 3.64 -33.26
N SER A 138 14.47 3.84 -33.03
CA SER A 138 13.50 4.07 -34.10
C SER A 138 13.81 5.35 -34.89
N MET A 139 14.15 6.46 -34.21
CA MET A 139 14.50 7.73 -34.88
C MET A 139 15.84 7.62 -35.63
N ALA A 140 16.86 7.01 -35.00
CA ALA A 140 18.16 6.78 -35.61
C ALA A 140 18.04 5.95 -36.89
N SER A 141 17.35 4.80 -36.84
CA SER A 141 17.13 3.98 -38.03
C SER A 141 16.28 4.70 -39.08
N SER A 142 15.21 5.40 -38.67
CA SER A 142 14.31 6.12 -39.59
C SER A 142 15.06 7.19 -40.39
N ILE A 143 15.79 8.07 -39.70
CA ILE A 143 16.60 9.14 -40.32
C ILE A 143 17.69 8.56 -41.23
N MET A 144 18.37 7.49 -40.80
CA MET A 144 19.38 6.82 -41.64
C MET A 144 18.76 6.26 -42.93
N THR A 145 17.56 5.66 -42.86
CA THR A 145 16.86 5.14 -44.05
C THR A 145 16.30 6.23 -44.95
N GLU A 146 15.81 7.35 -44.38
CA GLU A 146 15.20 8.46 -45.12
C GLU A 146 16.22 9.27 -45.93
N LEU A 147 17.40 9.54 -45.35
CA LEU A 147 18.51 10.20 -46.05
C LEU A 147 19.15 9.28 -47.12
N GLY A 148 19.08 7.96 -46.92
CA GLY A 148 19.60 6.96 -47.84
C GLY A 148 21.13 7.05 -48.08
N PRO A 149 21.67 6.28 -49.03
CA PRO A 149 23.10 6.28 -49.36
C PRO A 149 23.53 7.49 -50.22
N ALA A 150 22.60 8.37 -50.61
CA ALA A 150 22.89 9.54 -51.44
C ALA A 150 23.57 10.68 -50.67
N VAL A 151 23.34 10.75 -49.36
CA VAL A 151 23.96 11.73 -48.45
C VAL A 151 25.22 11.12 -47.81
N PRO A 152 26.34 11.85 -47.69
CA PRO A 152 27.56 11.34 -47.06
C PRO A 152 27.32 10.80 -45.65
N LEU A 153 28.03 9.70 -45.30
CA LEU A 153 27.85 9.01 -44.03
C LEU A 153 28.06 9.93 -42.80
N ALA A 154 29.03 10.85 -42.86
CA ALA A 154 29.29 11.81 -41.80
C ALA A 154 28.11 12.76 -41.54
N GLU A 155 27.48 13.29 -42.60
CA GLU A 155 26.30 14.18 -42.49
C GLU A 155 25.08 13.43 -41.93
N ARG A 156 24.90 12.17 -42.33
CA ARG A 156 23.83 11.29 -41.83
C ARG A 156 24.01 11.02 -40.33
N ILE A 157 25.23 10.66 -39.90
CA ILE A 157 25.55 10.44 -38.48
C ILE A 157 25.36 11.74 -37.67
N SER A 158 25.87 12.88 -38.15
CA SER A 158 25.69 14.18 -37.48
C SER A 158 24.20 14.54 -37.33
N THR A 159 23.43 14.41 -38.42
CA THR A 159 21.98 14.68 -38.42
C THR A 159 21.25 13.80 -37.40
N VAL A 160 21.59 12.52 -37.30
CA VAL A 160 21.04 11.62 -36.27
C VAL A 160 21.43 12.10 -34.88
N LEU A 161 22.72 12.30 -34.59
CA LEU A 161 23.18 12.67 -33.24
C LEU A 161 22.57 13.96 -32.74
N VAL A 162 22.55 15.01 -33.58
CA VAL A 162 21.92 16.29 -33.26
C VAL A 162 20.42 16.10 -33.03
N HIS A 163 19.74 15.28 -33.83
CA HIS A 163 18.31 15.02 -33.65
C HIS A 163 18.00 14.26 -32.35
N LEU A 164 18.78 13.24 -31.99
CA LEU A 164 18.61 12.48 -30.74
C LEU A 164 18.85 13.38 -29.51
N SER A 165 19.86 14.25 -29.59
CA SER A 165 20.23 15.20 -28.52
C SER A 165 19.16 16.28 -28.34
N LEU A 166 18.68 16.86 -29.45
CA LEU A 166 17.56 17.82 -29.47
C LEU A 166 16.27 17.20 -28.92
N SER A 167 15.95 15.96 -29.33
CA SER A 167 14.79 15.22 -28.83
C SER A 167 14.87 14.97 -27.32
N THR A 168 16.04 14.59 -26.83
CA THR A 168 16.33 14.43 -25.39
C THR A 168 16.14 15.74 -24.63
N MET A 169 16.67 16.85 -25.15
CA MET A 169 16.50 18.17 -24.54
C MET A 169 15.02 18.61 -24.50
N LEU A 170 14.27 18.37 -25.57
CA LEU A 170 12.83 18.67 -25.66
C LEU A 170 12.00 17.84 -24.69
N VAL A 171 12.29 16.54 -24.55
CA VAL A 171 11.67 15.69 -23.52
C VAL A 171 11.99 16.25 -22.12
N GLY A 172 13.25 16.59 -21.85
CA GLY A 172 13.66 17.17 -20.57
C GLY A 172 12.89 18.45 -20.22
N LEU A 173 12.76 19.37 -21.19
CA LEU A 173 11.96 20.58 -21.03
C LEU A 173 10.48 20.26 -20.77
N GLY A 174 9.89 19.31 -21.51
CA GLY A 174 8.52 18.85 -21.30
C GLY A 174 8.27 18.29 -19.90
N LEU A 175 9.23 17.55 -19.34
CA LEU A 175 9.16 17.02 -17.98
C LEU A 175 9.24 18.12 -16.92
N VAL A 176 10.13 19.11 -17.09
CA VAL A 176 10.21 20.29 -16.21
C VAL A 176 8.89 21.07 -16.24
N LEU A 177 8.31 21.30 -17.42
CA LEU A 177 7.02 22.00 -17.57
C LEU A 177 5.88 21.22 -16.92
N THR A 178 5.82 19.90 -17.11
CA THR A 178 4.80 19.01 -16.53
C THR A 178 4.85 19.03 -14.99
N GLY A 179 6.03 18.92 -14.41
CA GLY A 179 6.22 19.01 -12.96
C GLY A 179 5.91 20.41 -12.41
N LYS A 180 6.26 21.49 -13.14
CA LYS A 180 5.88 22.86 -12.76
C LYS A 180 4.37 23.10 -12.80
N ALA A 181 3.68 22.56 -13.81
CA ALA A 181 2.23 22.61 -13.94
C ALA A 181 1.48 21.73 -12.92
N ARG A 182 2.20 20.99 -12.06
CA ARG A 182 1.67 20.00 -11.10
C ARG A 182 0.91 18.83 -11.75
N LEU A 183 1.22 18.53 -13.01
CA LEU A 183 0.55 17.50 -13.82
C LEU A 183 1.17 16.10 -13.70
N ALA A 184 2.15 15.88 -12.81
CA ALA A 184 2.76 14.56 -12.65
C ALA A 184 1.76 13.47 -12.18
N SER A 185 0.64 13.85 -11.56
CA SER A 185 -0.47 12.95 -11.24
C SER A 185 -1.29 12.53 -12.47
N LEU A 186 -1.40 13.38 -13.49
CA LEU A 186 -2.11 13.06 -14.73
C LEU A 186 -1.39 11.94 -15.49
N VAL A 187 -0.06 11.98 -15.49
CA VAL A 187 0.80 10.97 -16.13
C VAL A 187 0.57 9.57 -15.54
N GLN A 188 0.26 9.49 -14.23
CA GLN A 188 0.03 8.22 -13.53
C GLN A 188 -1.30 7.52 -13.90
N TYR A 189 -2.17 8.17 -14.70
CA TYR A 189 -3.42 7.57 -15.17
C TYR A 189 -3.26 6.69 -16.43
N LEU A 190 -2.05 6.50 -16.95
CA LEU A 190 -1.82 5.56 -18.05
C LEU A 190 -2.21 4.13 -17.58
N PRO A 191 -3.13 3.41 -18.27
CA PRO A 191 -3.66 2.16 -17.74
C PRO A 191 -2.61 1.06 -17.63
N THR A 192 -2.53 0.41 -16.47
CA THR A 192 -1.53 -0.62 -16.14
C THR A 192 -1.41 -1.75 -17.19
N PRO A 193 -2.47 -2.18 -17.92
CA PRO A 193 -2.33 -3.17 -18.99
C PRO A 193 -1.47 -2.70 -20.19
N VAL A 194 -1.59 -1.42 -20.59
CA VAL A 194 -0.83 -0.86 -21.73
C VAL A 194 0.67 -0.86 -21.42
N ILE A 195 0.99 -0.51 -20.18
CA ILE A 195 2.35 -0.47 -19.65
C ILE A 195 2.92 -1.89 -19.57
N GLY A 196 2.13 -2.86 -19.12
CA GLY A 196 2.54 -4.27 -19.09
C GLY A 196 2.92 -4.78 -20.48
N GLY A 197 2.11 -4.51 -21.51
CA GLY A 197 2.43 -4.91 -22.88
C GLY A 197 3.62 -4.14 -23.47
N TYR A 198 3.78 -2.86 -23.13
CA TYR A 198 4.97 -2.09 -23.48
C TYR A 198 6.24 -2.66 -22.83
N LEU A 199 6.24 -2.95 -21.53
CA LEU A 199 7.41 -3.51 -20.84
C LEU A 199 7.72 -4.94 -21.29
N ALA A 200 6.70 -5.74 -21.65
CA ALA A 200 6.90 -7.01 -22.33
C ALA A 200 7.55 -6.83 -23.73
N PHE A 201 7.15 -5.79 -24.48
CA PHE A 201 7.78 -5.45 -25.76
C PHE A 201 9.23 -5.00 -25.60
N VAL A 202 9.52 -4.15 -24.60
CA VAL A 202 10.89 -3.78 -24.20
C VAL A 202 11.69 -5.05 -23.91
N GLY A 203 11.17 -5.98 -23.11
CA GLY A 203 11.83 -7.24 -22.80
C GLY A 203 12.18 -8.07 -24.05
N PHE A 204 11.24 -8.18 -25.00
CA PHE A 204 11.49 -8.87 -26.28
C PHE A 204 12.50 -8.14 -27.17
N PHE A 205 12.48 -6.81 -27.18
CA PHE A 205 13.46 -5.97 -27.88
C PHE A 205 14.86 -6.13 -27.29
N MET A 206 14.99 -6.20 -25.95
CA MET A 206 16.25 -6.49 -25.26
C MET A 206 16.82 -7.88 -25.61
N ILE A 207 15.97 -8.92 -25.73
CA ILE A 207 16.42 -10.25 -26.18
C ILE A 207 16.94 -10.21 -27.61
N LYS A 208 16.19 -9.61 -28.55
CA LYS A 208 16.67 -9.38 -29.93
C LYS A 208 18.02 -8.67 -29.93
N GLY A 209 18.14 -7.67 -29.06
CA GLY A 209 19.35 -6.89 -28.90
C GLY A 209 20.55 -7.67 -28.41
N GLY A 210 20.38 -8.44 -27.32
CA GLY A 210 21.44 -9.29 -26.78
C GLY A 210 21.92 -10.36 -27.77
N ILE A 211 21.00 -10.93 -28.55
CA ILE A 211 21.35 -11.86 -29.64
C ILE A 211 22.15 -11.12 -30.72
N SER A 212 21.66 -9.98 -31.21
CA SER A 212 22.36 -9.15 -32.22
C SER A 212 23.76 -8.72 -31.75
N LEU A 213 23.95 -8.48 -30.46
CA LEU A 213 25.22 -8.08 -29.87
C LEU A 213 26.20 -9.26 -29.72
N THR A 214 25.70 -10.46 -29.43
CA THR A 214 26.55 -11.67 -29.40
C THR A 214 27.00 -12.15 -30.79
N THR A 215 26.14 -12.03 -31.80
CA THR A 215 26.37 -12.63 -33.13
C THR A 215 26.74 -11.64 -34.23
N GLY A 216 26.55 -10.35 -34.00
CA GLY A 216 26.70 -9.29 -35.01
C GLY A 216 25.58 -9.26 -36.07
N VAL A 217 24.56 -10.11 -35.97
CA VAL A 217 23.46 -10.21 -36.95
C VAL A 217 22.27 -9.37 -36.51
N SER A 218 21.90 -8.37 -37.31
CA SER A 218 20.71 -7.54 -37.04
C SER A 218 19.41 -8.35 -37.19
N LEU A 219 18.63 -8.40 -36.10
CA LEU A 219 17.33 -9.10 -36.03
C LEU A 219 16.12 -8.18 -36.30
N ALA A 220 16.33 -7.09 -37.03
CA ALA A 220 15.26 -6.14 -37.40
C ALA A 220 14.20 -6.76 -38.34
N SER A 221 14.58 -7.77 -39.15
CA SER A 221 13.70 -8.44 -40.11
C SER A 221 13.60 -9.95 -39.86
N VAL A 222 12.54 -10.57 -40.38
CA VAL A 222 12.35 -12.04 -40.35
C VAL A 222 13.53 -12.77 -41.01
N GLN A 223 14.14 -12.17 -42.05
CA GLN A 223 15.32 -12.73 -42.72
C GLN A 223 16.53 -12.84 -41.78
N GLY A 224 16.71 -11.89 -40.84
CA GLY A 224 17.78 -11.94 -39.85
C GLY A 224 17.71 -13.19 -38.96
N TRP A 225 16.50 -13.61 -38.58
CA TRP A 225 16.28 -14.84 -37.81
C TRP A 225 16.63 -16.09 -38.62
N MET A 226 16.32 -16.12 -39.92
CA MET A 226 16.70 -17.23 -40.80
C MET A 226 18.21 -17.31 -41.00
N VAL A 227 18.90 -16.17 -41.18
CA VAL A 227 20.37 -16.10 -41.30
C VAL A 227 21.06 -16.56 -40.01
N LEU A 228 20.54 -16.17 -38.85
CA LEU A 228 21.01 -16.64 -37.55
C LEU A 228 20.86 -18.16 -37.41
N ALA A 229 19.68 -18.71 -37.69
CA ALA A 229 19.40 -20.14 -37.55
C ALA A 229 20.20 -21.02 -38.54
N SER A 230 20.53 -20.49 -39.73
CA SER A 230 21.24 -21.23 -40.77
C SER A 230 22.77 -21.26 -40.57
N SER A 231 23.31 -20.39 -39.71
CA SER A 231 24.76 -20.16 -39.59
C SER A 231 25.32 -20.80 -38.31
N SER A 232 25.98 -21.95 -38.44
CA SER A 232 26.57 -22.69 -37.29
C SER A 232 27.54 -21.86 -36.44
N HIS A 233 28.34 -20.98 -37.08
CA HIS A 233 29.25 -20.07 -36.39
C HIS A 233 28.51 -19.05 -35.49
N ASN A 234 27.40 -18.50 -35.97
CA ASN A 234 26.60 -17.54 -35.20
C ASN A 234 25.89 -18.21 -34.01
N LEU A 235 25.48 -19.47 -34.16
CA LEU A 235 24.95 -20.28 -33.06
C LEU A 235 26.03 -20.58 -32.00
N MET A 236 27.28 -20.81 -32.41
CA MET A 236 28.42 -20.98 -31.49
C MET A 236 28.70 -19.71 -30.67
N LEU A 237 28.63 -18.53 -31.30
CA LEU A 237 28.76 -17.22 -30.64
C LEU A 237 27.59 -16.91 -29.70
N LEU A 238 26.36 -17.30 -30.08
CA LEU A 238 25.16 -17.09 -29.26
C LEU A 238 25.13 -17.98 -28.02
N ALA A 239 25.60 -19.23 -28.11
CA ALA A 239 25.48 -20.23 -27.05
C ALA A 239 25.92 -19.74 -25.65
N PRO A 240 27.13 -19.15 -25.44
CA PRO A 240 27.53 -18.65 -24.12
C PRO A 240 26.74 -17.43 -23.66
N GLY A 241 26.24 -16.58 -24.58
CA GLY A 241 25.40 -15.43 -24.24
C GLY A 241 24.01 -15.85 -23.77
N LEU A 242 23.38 -16.77 -24.50
CA LEU A 242 22.09 -17.36 -24.14
C LEU A 242 22.18 -18.16 -22.83
N ALA A 243 23.20 -19.02 -22.69
CA ALA A 243 23.44 -19.76 -21.46
C ALA A 243 23.71 -18.83 -20.27
N GLY A 244 24.51 -17.79 -20.46
CA GLY A 244 24.78 -16.77 -19.45
C GLY A 244 23.51 -16.01 -19.02
N GLY A 245 22.68 -15.59 -19.97
CA GLY A 245 21.43 -14.86 -19.67
C GLY A 245 20.38 -15.73 -18.96
N VAL A 246 20.24 -16.99 -19.37
CA VAL A 246 19.37 -17.96 -18.68
C VAL A 246 19.92 -18.29 -17.28
N LEU A 247 21.22 -18.51 -17.14
CA LEU A 247 21.87 -18.76 -15.85
C LEU A 247 21.69 -17.58 -14.89
N LEU A 248 21.88 -16.35 -15.35
CA LEU A 248 21.62 -15.13 -14.59
C LEU A 248 20.15 -15.09 -14.11
N SER A 249 19.19 -15.39 -14.98
CA SER A 249 17.76 -15.41 -14.62
C SER A 249 17.42 -16.49 -13.60
N VAL A 250 17.97 -17.71 -13.74
CA VAL A 250 17.77 -18.80 -12.78
C VAL A 250 18.42 -18.49 -11.44
N LEU A 251 19.65 -17.99 -11.43
CA LEU A 251 20.39 -17.76 -10.18
C LEU A 251 19.82 -16.60 -9.38
N THR A 252 19.45 -15.48 -10.03
CA THR A 252 18.81 -14.33 -9.37
C THR A 252 17.38 -14.64 -8.88
N SER A 253 16.63 -15.50 -9.59
CA SER A 253 15.30 -15.92 -9.12
C SER A 253 15.34 -17.00 -8.03
N ARG A 254 16.39 -17.83 -7.98
CA ARG A 254 16.57 -18.85 -6.93
C ARG A 254 17.18 -18.29 -5.65
N PHE A 255 18.15 -17.37 -5.76
CA PHE A 255 18.89 -16.82 -4.63
C PHE A 255 18.55 -15.34 -4.41
N ARG A 256 17.76 -15.05 -3.36
CA ARG A 256 17.33 -13.69 -3.00
C ARG A 256 18.43 -12.80 -2.38
N HIS A 257 19.71 -13.17 -2.50
CA HIS A 257 20.82 -12.41 -1.94
C HIS A 257 21.30 -11.34 -2.93
N PHE A 258 21.35 -10.08 -2.50
CA PHE A 258 21.61 -8.93 -3.38
C PHE A 258 22.93 -9.01 -4.18
N ALA A 259 23.97 -9.64 -3.61
CA ALA A 259 25.28 -9.72 -4.25
C ALA A 259 25.34 -10.70 -5.43
N VAL A 260 24.33 -11.56 -5.62
CA VAL A 260 24.33 -12.61 -6.66
C VAL A 260 24.55 -12.04 -8.05
N PHE A 261 23.84 -10.95 -8.40
CA PHE A 261 23.93 -10.36 -9.73
C PHE A 261 25.30 -9.69 -10.01
N PRO A 262 25.84 -8.79 -9.15
CA PRO A 262 27.21 -8.30 -9.29
C PRO A 262 28.27 -9.41 -9.35
N SER A 263 28.17 -10.44 -8.50
CA SER A 263 29.12 -11.55 -8.50
C SER A 263 29.10 -12.32 -9.81
N CYS A 264 27.93 -12.54 -10.44
CA CYS A 264 27.86 -13.21 -11.73
C CYS A 264 28.51 -12.41 -12.85
N ILE A 265 28.32 -11.08 -12.88
CA ILE A 265 28.92 -10.20 -13.88
C ILE A 265 30.46 -10.22 -13.81
N LEU A 266 31.04 -10.45 -12.62
CA LEU A 266 32.49 -10.60 -12.44
C LEU A 266 32.99 -12.03 -12.73
N VAL A 267 32.24 -13.06 -12.30
CA VAL A 267 32.65 -14.46 -12.44
C VAL A 267 32.55 -14.96 -13.88
N LEU A 268 31.53 -14.55 -14.65
CA LEU A 268 31.34 -15.01 -16.04
C LEU A 268 32.54 -14.66 -16.96
N PRO A 269 33.05 -13.41 -17.00
CA PRO A 269 34.25 -13.08 -17.79
C PRO A 269 35.52 -13.72 -17.23
N ALA A 270 35.67 -13.77 -15.90
CA ALA A 270 36.85 -14.39 -15.27
C ALA A 270 36.95 -15.89 -15.63
N PHE A 271 35.82 -16.61 -15.62
CA PHE A 271 35.73 -18.00 -16.06
C PHE A 271 36.02 -18.16 -17.56
N PHE A 272 35.54 -17.23 -18.40
CA PHE A 272 35.88 -17.23 -19.82
C PHE A 272 37.38 -17.07 -20.07
N PHE A 273 38.03 -16.08 -19.45
CA PHE A 273 39.48 -15.88 -19.59
C PHE A 273 40.28 -17.04 -19.00
N PHE A 274 39.82 -17.66 -17.92
CA PHE A 274 40.40 -18.89 -17.41
C PHE A 274 40.31 -20.04 -18.42
N MET A 275 39.18 -20.19 -19.13
CA MET A 275 39.01 -21.20 -20.18
C MET A 275 39.87 -20.94 -21.41
N VAL A 276 40.03 -19.67 -21.83
CA VAL A 276 40.96 -19.27 -22.91
C VAL A 276 42.39 -19.66 -22.54
N TRP A 277 42.81 -19.31 -21.31
CA TRP A 277 44.14 -19.64 -20.77
C TRP A 277 44.37 -21.16 -20.67
N ALA A 278 43.42 -21.90 -20.10
CA ALA A 278 43.51 -23.36 -19.96
C ALA A 278 43.52 -24.10 -21.31
N SER A 279 42.85 -23.54 -22.33
CA SER A 279 42.83 -24.09 -23.69
C SER A 279 44.04 -23.70 -24.54
N SER A 280 44.97 -22.89 -24.00
CA SER A 280 46.15 -22.35 -24.70
C SER A 280 45.84 -21.52 -25.96
N TYR A 281 44.64 -20.93 -26.05
CA TYR A 281 44.30 -19.98 -27.13
C TYR A 281 44.86 -18.59 -26.82
N THR A 282 45.29 -17.87 -27.85
CA THR A 282 45.70 -16.46 -27.73
C THR A 282 44.48 -15.54 -27.74
N LEU A 283 44.66 -14.30 -27.26
CA LEU A 283 43.58 -13.29 -27.34
C LEU A 283 43.22 -12.97 -28.80
N ASP A 284 44.17 -13.09 -29.74
CA ASP A 284 43.93 -12.85 -31.16
C ASP A 284 43.14 -13.99 -31.82
N ASP A 285 43.32 -15.25 -31.40
CA ASP A 285 42.45 -16.36 -31.80
C ASP A 285 41.00 -16.11 -31.35
N VAL A 286 40.83 -15.58 -30.12
CA VAL A 286 39.51 -15.27 -29.53
C VAL A 286 38.83 -14.09 -30.24
N ARG A 287 39.61 -13.10 -30.69
CA ARG A 287 39.14 -11.98 -31.53
C ARG A 287 38.75 -12.47 -32.92
N TYR A 288 39.57 -13.30 -33.55
CA TYR A 288 39.29 -13.91 -34.86
C TYR A 288 38.02 -14.79 -34.81
N ALA A 289 37.83 -15.53 -33.71
CA ALA A 289 36.61 -16.30 -33.45
C ALA A 289 35.37 -15.44 -33.15
N GLY A 290 35.50 -14.11 -33.04
CA GLY A 290 34.41 -13.16 -32.89
C GLY A 290 33.97 -12.84 -31.46
N PHE A 291 34.52 -13.51 -30.44
CA PHE A 291 34.10 -13.34 -29.03
C PHE A 291 34.52 -11.99 -28.41
N LEU A 292 35.58 -11.37 -28.92
CA LEU A 292 36.03 -10.02 -28.59
C LEU A 292 35.89 -9.10 -29.82
N GLU A 293 35.89 -7.78 -29.64
CA GLU A 293 36.17 -6.87 -30.77
C GLU A 293 37.64 -6.92 -31.17
N ALA A 294 37.93 -6.58 -32.43
CA ALA A 294 39.29 -6.31 -32.88
C ALA A 294 39.87 -5.12 -32.10
N ASP A 295 41.21 -5.05 -31.98
CA ASP A 295 41.87 -3.93 -31.31
C ASP A 295 41.53 -2.60 -32.01
N GLY A 296 40.64 -1.83 -31.39
CA GLY A 296 40.26 -0.51 -31.85
C GLY A 296 41.40 0.48 -31.64
N THR A 297 41.61 1.36 -32.61
CA THR A 297 42.41 2.59 -32.39
C THR A 297 41.79 3.35 -31.22
N GLY A 298 42.54 3.51 -30.12
CA GLY A 298 41.99 4.11 -28.91
C GLY A 298 41.47 5.52 -29.16
N VAL A 299 40.19 5.78 -28.88
CA VAL A 299 39.52 7.01 -29.33
C VAL A 299 39.49 8.07 -28.22
N PRO A 300 40.10 9.26 -28.42
CA PRO A 300 39.95 10.42 -27.56
C PRO A 300 38.49 10.85 -27.39
N VAL A 301 38.17 11.41 -26.22
CA VAL A 301 36.81 11.91 -25.91
C VAL A 301 36.41 13.07 -26.82
N MET A 302 37.35 13.91 -27.25
CA MET A 302 37.06 15.07 -28.10
C MET A 302 36.68 14.68 -29.53
N ASP A 303 37.16 13.53 -30.02
CA ASP A 303 36.84 13.04 -31.36
C ASP A 303 35.37 12.61 -31.45
N VAL A 304 34.77 12.19 -30.34
CA VAL A 304 33.31 11.95 -30.22
C VAL A 304 32.52 13.22 -30.54
N TYR A 305 33.01 14.39 -30.10
CA TYR A 305 32.37 15.68 -30.39
C TYR A 305 32.59 16.17 -31.82
N SER A 306 33.61 15.68 -32.54
CA SER A 306 33.75 15.97 -33.97
C SER A 306 32.66 15.34 -34.85
N LEU A 307 31.89 14.37 -34.32
CA LEU A 307 30.72 13.80 -35.00
C LEU A 307 29.53 14.78 -35.05
N PHE A 308 29.55 15.86 -34.26
CA PHE A 308 28.53 16.92 -34.26
C PHE A 308 28.93 18.06 -35.20
N ASP A 309 28.86 17.82 -36.51
CA ASP A 309 29.01 18.89 -37.50
C ASP A 309 27.67 19.62 -37.71
N PHE A 310 27.59 20.85 -37.21
CA PHE A 310 26.41 21.70 -37.32
C PHE A 310 26.22 22.36 -38.69
N HIS A 311 27.22 22.33 -39.58
CA HIS A 311 27.11 22.95 -40.90
C HIS A 311 26.33 22.10 -41.92
N HIS A 312 26.30 20.77 -41.74
CA HIS A 312 25.71 19.82 -42.69
C HIS A 312 24.58 18.98 -42.06
N ILE A 313 23.63 19.65 -41.39
CA ILE A 313 22.44 19.02 -40.80
C ILE A 313 21.25 19.11 -41.77
N HIS A 314 20.63 17.96 -42.06
CA HIS A 314 19.44 17.87 -42.89
C HIS A 314 18.16 18.07 -42.08
N TRP A 315 17.80 19.33 -41.79
CA TRP A 315 16.62 19.68 -40.97
C TRP A 315 15.27 19.17 -41.51
N GLY A 316 15.17 18.88 -42.81
CA GLY A 316 13.92 18.46 -43.46
C GLY A 316 13.31 17.16 -42.93
N VAL A 317 14.12 16.24 -42.40
CA VAL A 317 13.65 14.94 -41.86
C VAL A 317 13.16 15.03 -40.41
N MET A 318 13.49 16.11 -39.69
CA MET A 318 13.17 16.22 -38.26
C MET A 318 11.68 16.36 -37.94
N PRO A 319 10.85 17.10 -38.70
CA PRO A 319 9.41 17.21 -38.44
C PRO A 319 8.67 15.86 -38.48
N GLY A 320 9.12 14.92 -39.33
CA GLY A 320 8.55 13.57 -39.41
C GLY A 320 8.68 12.76 -38.12
N GLN A 321 9.64 13.10 -37.26
CA GLN A 321 9.93 12.40 -36.01
C GLN A 321 9.16 12.96 -34.80
N ILE A 322 8.43 14.07 -34.94
CA ILE A 322 7.64 14.70 -33.85
C ILE A 322 6.71 13.70 -33.13
N PRO A 323 5.97 12.79 -33.83
CA PRO A 323 5.16 11.77 -33.15
C PRO A 323 5.99 10.81 -32.28
N THR A 324 7.21 10.48 -32.70
CA THR A 324 8.16 9.66 -31.92
C THR A 324 8.62 10.40 -30.67
N ILE A 325 8.96 11.70 -30.79
CA ILE A 325 9.38 12.54 -29.65
C ILE A 325 8.24 12.69 -28.64
N LEU A 326 7.00 12.90 -29.09
CA LEU A 326 5.83 13.00 -28.20
C LEU A 326 5.56 11.67 -27.47
N SER A 327 5.67 10.54 -28.17
CA SER A 327 5.52 9.21 -27.59
C SER A 327 6.62 8.92 -26.55
N MET A 328 7.86 9.29 -26.89
CA MET A 328 9.03 9.21 -26.01
C MET A 328 8.85 10.07 -24.75
N PHE A 329 8.35 11.30 -24.88
CA PHE A 329 8.02 12.18 -23.76
C PHE A 329 7.01 11.52 -22.81
N VAL A 330 5.87 11.04 -23.32
CA VAL A 330 4.82 10.42 -22.49
C VAL A 330 5.35 9.18 -21.78
N MET A 331 6.08 8.31 -22.50
CA MET A 331 6.60 7.08 -21.92
C MET A 331 7.71 7.32 -20.88
N ILE A 332 8.63 8.26 -21.11
CA ILE A 332 9.67 8.59 -20.12
C ILE A 332 9.05 9.29 -18.90
N ALA A 333 8.09 10.20 -19.10
CA ALA A 333 7.35 10.81 -17.98
C ALA A 333 6.69 9.75 -17.11
N PHE A 334 6.06 8.77 -17.77
CA PHE A 334 5.39 7.66 -17.11
C PHE A 334 6.38 6.73 -16.39
N ALA A 335 7.38 6.18 -17.07
CA ALA A 335 8.36 5.28 -16.49
C ALA A 335 9.09 5.93 -15.30
N SER A 336 9.54 7.18 -15.47
CA SER A 336 10.11 7.97 -14.37
C SER A 336 9.16 8.09 -13.18
N SER A 337 7.85 8.28 -13.41
CA SER A 337 6.86 8.35 -12.33
C SER A 337 6.69 7.01 -11.59
N LEU A 338 6.79 5.87 -12.29
CA LEU A 338 6.82 4.54 -11.68
C LEU A 338 8.11 4.29 -10.91
N ASP A 339 9.27 4.66 -11.44
CA ASP A 339 10.55 4.53 -10.75
C ASP A 339 10.53 5.33 -9.45
N ILE A 340 10.09 6.59 -9.52
CA ILE A 340 9.90 7.46 -8.34
C ILE A 340 8.94 6.80 -7.34
N ALA A 341 7.75 6.35 -7.78
CA ALA A 341 6.78 5.69 -6.90
C ALA A 341 7.34 4.42 -6.23
N SER A 342 8.07 3.60 -6.99
CA SER A 342 8.68 2.35 -6.52
C SER A 342 9.81 2.62 -5.53
N ILE A 343 10.61 3.68 -5.74
CA ILE A 343 11.63 4.14 -4.78
C ILE A 343 10.97 4.68 -3.51
N CYS A 344 9.88 5.45 -3.60
CA CYS A 344 9.11 5.92 -2.45
C CYS A 344 8.59 4.75 -1.60
N MET A 345 7.96 3.77 -2.24
CA MET A 345 7.47 2.54 -1.58
C MET A 345 8.61 1.73 -0.96
N GLY A 346 9.73 1.54 -1.67
CA GLY A 346 10.87 0.77 -1.20
C GLY A 346 11.69 1.44 -0.09
N THR A 347 11.58 2.77 0.07
CA THR A 347 12.35 3.56 1.04
C THR A 347 11.46 4.27 2.08
N THR A 348 10.16 3.95 2.14
CA THR A 348 9.17 4.59 3.02
C THR A 348 9.22 6.13 3.02
N SER A 349 9.60 6.73 1.90
CA SER A 349 9.96 8.15 1.80
C SER A 349 8.89 8.92 1.04
N ASN A 350 8.27 9.90 1.68
CA ASN A 350 7.25 10.76 1.07
C ASN A 350 7.91 11.82 0.16
N MET A 351 8.10 11.51 -1.12
CA MET A 351 8.70 12.42 -2.08
C MET A 351 7.64 13.10 -2.96
N ASN A 352 7.76 14.42 -3.13
CA ASN A 352 6.89 15.16 -4.04
C ASN A 352 7.19 14.83 -5.51
N TYR A 353 6.33 14.02 -6.14
CA TYR A 353 6.44 13.59 -7.55
C TYR A 353 6.73 14.73 -8.53
N ASN A 354 6.13 15.90 -8.35
CA ASN A 354 6.31 17.04 -9.25
C ASN A 354 7.74 17.62 -9.20
N THR A 355 8.36 17.63 -8.02
CA THR A 355 9.75 18.07 -7.84
C THR A 355 10.71 17.03 -8.42
N GLN A 356 10.41 15.73 -8.24
CA GLN A 356 11.24 14.65 -8.79
C GLN A 356 11.20 14.62 -10.31
N LEU A 357 10.02 14.80 -10.92
CA LEU A 357 9.87 14.87 -12.36
C LEU A 357 10.59 16.10 -12.95
N GLN A 358 10.64 17.21 -12.22
CA GLN A 358 11.50 18.36 -12.58
C GLN A 358 12.99 18.00 -12.52
N THR A 359 13.46 17.27 -11.51
CA THR A 359 14.87 16.82 -11.43
C THR A 359 15.22 15.91 -12.60
N VAL A 360 14.35 14.96 -12.96
CA VAL A 360 14.52 14.13 -14.17
C VAL A 360 14.49 15.00 -15.43
N GLY A 361 13.60 15.99 -15.51
CA GLY A 361 13.54 16.93 -16.64
C GLY A 361 14.81 17.75 -16.82
N TRP A 362 15.36 18.31 -15.74
CA TRP A 362 16.64 19.02 -15.77
C TRP A 362 17.82 18.10 -16.15
N SER A 363 17.81 16.88 -15.64
CA SER A 363 18.79 15.84 -15.97
C SER A 363 18.81 15.54 -17.48
N ASN A 364 17.62 15.39 -18.08
CA ASN A 364 17.45 15.22 -19.53
C ASN A 364 17.80 16.48 -20.34
N PHE A 365 17.43 17.66 -19.86
CA PHE A 365 17.74 18.92 -20.54
C PHE A 365 19.25 19.14 -20.66
N VAL A 366 20.00 18.98 -19.55
CA VAL A 366 21.46 19.13 -19.54
C VAL A 366 22.16 18.00 -20.31
N SER A 367 21.63 16.76 -20.23
CA SER A 367 22.12 15.64 -21.06
C SER A 367 22.03 15.95 -22.55
N GLY A 368 20.85 16.35 -23.04
CA GLY A 368 20.62 16.69 -24.44
C GLY A 368 21.46 17.88 -24.93
N MET A 369 21.73 18.88 -24.07
CA MET A 369 22.65 19.99 -24.40
C MET A 369 24.10 19.52 -24.63
N LEU A 370 24.52 18.40 -24.02
CA LEU A 370 25.88 17.88 -24.09
C LEU A 370 26.03 16.71 -25.10
N GLY A 371 25.03 16.53 -25.98
CA GLY A 371 25.00 15.46 -26.97
C GLY A 371 24.42 14.13 -26.47
N GLY A 372 23.86 14.12 -25.25
CA GLY A 372 23.42 12.91 -24.56
C GLY A 372 22.01 12.44 -24.89
N TYR A 373 21.62 11.38 -24.18
CA TYR A 373 20.42 10.59 -24.35
C TYR A 373 19.49 10.76 -23.13
N PRO A 374 18.26 10.22 -23.14
CA PRO A 374 17.35 10.43 -22.04
C PRO A 374 17.54 9.41 -20.91
N GLY A 375 17.47 9.90 -19.69
CA GLY A 375 17.71 9.15 -18.47
C GLY A 375 16.78 9.54 -17.33
N SER A 376 16.80 8.72 -16.29
CA SER A 376 15.94 8.87 -15.11
C SER A 376 16.54 8.16 -13.90
N TYR A 377 15.77 8.08 -12.82
CA TYR A 377 16.08 7.25 -11.67
C TYR A 377 16.01 5.77 -12.04
N ILE A 378 17.05 5.01 -11.72
CA ILE A 378 17.00 3.54 -11.84
C ILE A 378 16.53 2.97 -10.52
N PHE A 379 15.27 2.51 -10.45
CA PHE A 379 14.66 1.98 -9.23
C PHE A 379 15.50 0.89 -8.55
N SER A 380 15.92 -0.14 -9.29
CA SER A 380 16.64 -1.30 -8.75
C SER A 380 17.99 -0.92 -8.13
N GLN A 381 18.77 -0.08 -8.83
CA GLN A 381 20.07 0.38 -8.37
C GLN A 381 19.95 1.40 -7.22
N THR A 382 18.92 2.26 -7.23
CA THR A 382 18.64 3.19 -6.14
C THR A 382 18.23 2.45 -4.86
N LEU A 383 17.40 1.42 -4.97
CA LEU A 383 17.04 0.57 -3.82
C LEU A 383 18.24 -0.24 -3.33
N PHE A 384 19.10 -0.73 -4.22
CA PHE A 384 20.36 -1.37 -3.83
C PHE A 384 21.30 -0.41 -3.07
N ALA A 385 21.51 0.80 -3.61
CA ALA A 385 22.31 1.84 -2.98
C ALA A 385 21.76 2.26 -1.60
N SER A 386 20.43 2.26 -1.41
CA SER A 386 19.81 2.55 -0.11
C SER A 386 20.09 1.46 0.94
N ARG A 387 20.27 0.19 0.54
CA ARG A 387 20.60 -0.93 1.43
C ARG A 387 22.08 -0.96 1.84
N LEU A 388 22.97 -0.44 1.00
CA LEU A 388 24.41 -0.27 1.30
C LEU A 388 24.75 1.13 1.83
N ARG A 389 23.76 1.90 2.28
CA ARG A 389 23.97 3.24 2.84
C ARG A 389 24.89 3.21 4.07
N PRO A 390 25.78 4.20 4.23
CA PRO A 390 26.55 4.36 5.46
C PRO A 390 25.69 4.37 6.73
N SER A 391 26.25 3.84 7.84
CA SER A 391 25.58 3.79 9.14
C SER A 391 25.01 5.15 9.56
N ALA A 392 23.85 5.17 10.22
CA ALA A 392 23.18 6.40 10.64
C ALA A 392 24.04 7.33 11.52
N GLU A 393 24.94 6.76 12.34
CA GLU A 393 25.94 7.53 13.12
C GLU A 393 26.96 8.26 12.22
N ALA A 394 27.37 7.65 11.11
CA ALA A 394 28.31 8.26 10.18
C ALA A 394 27.65 9.43 9.43
N GLU A 395 26.41 9.27 8.98
CA GLU A 395 25.66 10.32 8.29
C GLU A 395 25.29 11.48 9.23
N SER A 396 24.95 11.21 10.51
CA SER A 396 24.65 12.27 11.47
C SER A 396 25.86 13.11 11.87
N ARG A 397 27.06 12.50 11.86
CA ARG A 397 28.34 13.17 12.13
C ARG A 397 28.93 13.85 10.88
N PHE A 398 28.66 13.31 9.69
CA PHE A 398 29.16 13.80 8.40
C PHE A 398 28.02 13.86 7.38
N PRO A 399 27.19 14.94 7.39
CA PRO A 399 26.04 15.04 6.50
C PRO A 399 26.47 15.07 5.03
N GLY A 400 25.83 14.23 4.21
CA GLY A 400 26.12 14.10 2.78
C GLY A 400 27.11 12.99 2.43
N LEU A 401 27.64 12.23 3.41
CA LEU A 401 28.51 11.07 3.15
C LEU A 401 27.85 10.06 2.21
N THR A 402 26.53 9.86 2.34
CA THR A 402 25.74 9.01 1.43
C THR A 402 25.79 9.48 -0.04
N ARG A 403 25.93 10.79 -0.33
CA ARG A 403 26.03 11.31 -1.72
C ARG A 403 27.32 10.88 -2.42
N LEU A 404 28.32 10.38 -1.68
CA LEU A 404 29.52 9.79 -2.28
C LEU A 404 29.22 8.57 -3.14
N VAL A 405 28.09 7.87 -2.95
CA VAL A 405 27.70 6.75 -3.84
C VAL A 405 27.57 7.23 -5.28
N GLY A 406 26.80 8.30 -5.50
CA GLY A 406 26.59 8.89 -6.83
C GLY A 406 27.83 9.55 -7.41
N ILE A 407 28.64 10.22 -6.56
CA ILE A 407 29.92 10.82 -6.98
C ILE A 407 30.92 9.74 -7.41
N THR A 408 30.99 8.63 -6.68
CA THR A 408 31.88 7.50 -7.01
C THR A 408 31.47 6.85 -8.32
N LEU A 409 30.16 6.65 -8.54
CA LEU A 409 29.64 6.14 -9.82
C LEU A 409 30.03 7.02 -11.01
N ALA A 410 29.75 8.34 -10.91
CA ALA A 410 30.13 9.30 -11.94
C ALA A 410 31.65 9.35 -12.19
N LEU A 411 32.47 9.18 -11.13
CA LEU A 411 33.93 9.11 -11.25
C LEU A 411 34.39 7.83 -11.97
N CYS A 412 33.79 6.67 -11.67
CA CYS A 412 34.09 5.41 -12.35
C CYS A 412 33.75 5.49 -13.85
N GLU A 413 32.58 6.04 -14.19
CA GLU A 413 32.18 6.27 -15.58
C GLU A 413 33.09 7.28 -16.29
N PHE A 414 33.50 8.36 -15.60
CA PHE A 414 34.46 9.32 -16.14
C PHE A 414 35.82 8.68 -16.47
N ILE A 415 36.32 7.79 -15.60
CA ILE A 415 37.54 7.01 -15.85
C ILE A 415 37.37 6.12 -17.09
N ILE A 416 36.22 5.46 -17.28
CA ILE A 416 35.91 4.66 -18.48
C ILE A 416 35.93 5.54 -19.75
N VAL A 417 35.32 6.73 -19.70
CA VAL A 417 35.27 7.67 -20.85
C VAL A 417 36.66 8.17 -21.24
N VAL A 418 37.46 8.61 -20.27
CA VAL A 418 38.81 9.16 -20.48
C VAL A 418 39.82 8.09 -20.93
N THR A 419 39.61 6.83 -20.54
CA THR A 419 40.46 5.71 -20.97
C THR A 419 40.42 5.56 -22.50
N PRO A 420 41.56 5.53 -23.22
CA PRO A 420 41.56 5.44 -24.68
C PRO A 420 41.07 4.08 -25.20
N ILE A 421 41.27 3.01 -24.43
CA ILE A 421 40.87 1.64 -24.74
C ILE A 421 39.33 1.52 -24.73
N SER A 422 38.74 0.96 -25.78
CA SER A 422 37.30 0.62 -25.79
C SER A 422 37.03 -0.58 -24.89
N LEU A 423 36.01 -0.48 -24.03
CA LEU A 423 35.68 -1.56 -23.10
C LEU A 423 35.20 -2.84 -23.83
N MET A 424 34.65 -2.68 -25.05
CA MET A 424 34.28 -3.77 -25.97
C MET A 424 35.48 -4.59 -26.49
N ALA A 425 36.70 -4.03 -26.53
CA ALA A 425 37.91 -4.76 -26.92
C ALA A 425 38.50 -5.63 -25.79
N VAL A 426 38.09 -5.37 -24.54
CA VAL A 426 38.58 -6.06 -23.33
C VAL A 426 37.54 -7.02 -22.77
N VAL A 427 36.25 -6.71 -22.88
CA VAL A 427 35.17 -7.53 -22.32
C VAL A 427 34.51 -8.39 -23.40
N PRO A 428 34.36 -9.72 -23.18
CA PRO A 428 33.73 -10.61 -24.15
C PRO A 428 32.30 -10.21 -24.51
N LYS A 429 31.96 -10.19 -25.81
CA LYS A 429 30.65 -9.76 -26.33
C LYS A 429 29.48 -10.55 -25.73
N PHE A 430 29.70 -11.82 -25.40
CA PHE A 430 28.68 -12.67 -24.81
C PHE A 430 28.20 -12.16 -23.43
N LEU A 431 29.02 -11.41 -22.68
CA LEU A 431 28.60 -10.84 -21.39
C LEU A 431 27.51 -9.78 -21.58
N PHE A 432 27.72 -8.85 -22.52
CA PHE A 432 26.74 -7.82 -22.82
C PHE A 432 25.43 -8.43 -23.33
N GLY A 433 25.53 -9.42 -24.23
CA GLY A 433 24.38 -10.19 -24.69
C GLY A 433 23.67 -10.95 -23.57
N ALA A 434 24.40 -11.59 -22.66
CA ALA A 434 23.84 -12.29 -21.50
C ALA A 434 23.08 -11.36 -20.56
N VAL A 435 23.60 -10.17 -20.26
CA VAL A 435 22.92 -9.17 -19.42
C VAL A 435 21.64 -8.66 -20.11
N MET A 436 21.68 -8.37 -21.40
CA MET A 436 20.51 -7.93 -22.17
C MET A 436 19.43 -9.02 -22.27
N ILE A 437 19.84 -10.28 -22.51
CA ILE A 437 18.93 -11.45 -22.51
C ILE A 437 18.34 -11.67 -21.12
N PHE A 438 19.13 -11.55 -20.05
CA PHE A 438 18.65 -11.65 -18.66
C PHE A 438 17.56 -10.61 -18.35
N ILE A 439 17.82 -9.32 -18.62
CA ILE A 439 16.85 -8.23 -18.43
C ILE A 439 15.59 -8.48 -19.26
N GLY A 440 15.77 -8.92 -20.51
CA GLY A 440 14.66 -9.22 -21.41
C GLY A 440 13.77 -10.37 -20.93
N ILE A 441 14.37 -11.46 -20.43
CA ILE A 441 13.66 -12.60 -19.82
C ILE A 441 12.91 -12.15 -18.56
N ASP A 442 13.52 -11.33 -17.70
CA ASP A 442 12.91 -10.86 -16.46
C ASP A 442 11.67 -9.98 -16.71
N LEU A 443 11.77 -9.03 -17.66
CA LEU A 443 10.65 -8.20 -18.11
C LEU A 443 9.51 -9.02 -18.71
N LEU A 444 9.81 -9.94 -19.65
CA LEU A 444 8.81 -10.81 -20.26
C LEU A 444 8.13 -11.72 -19.23
N LYS A 445 8.91 -12.37 -18.35
CA LYS A 445 8.40 -13.23 -17.29
C LYS A 445 7.51 -12.45 -16.33
N THR A 446 7.90 -11.23 -15.95
CA THR A 446 7.13 -10.38 -15.05
C THR A 446 5.81 -9.95 -15.70
N TRP A 447 5.86 -9.32 -16.87
CA TRP A 447 4.71 -8.61 -17.44
C TRP A 447 3.79 -9.44 -18.33
N LEU A 448 4.30 -10.51 -18.97
CA LEU A 448 3.50 -11.37 -19.85
C LEU A 448 2.97 -12.63 -19.14
N VAL A 449 3.69 -13.12 -18.12
CA VAL A 449 3.36 -14.38 -17.40
C VAL A 449 2.96 -14.12 -15.94
N GLY A 450 3.76 -13.38 -15.17
CA GLY A 450 3.51 -13.14 -13.75
C GLY A 450 2.26 -12.30 -13.47
N VAL A 451 1.91 -11.41 -14.40
CA VAL A 451 0.74 -10.52 -14.33
C VAL A 451 -0.58 -11.26 -14.64
N PHE A 452 -0.55 -12.41 -15.32
CA PHE A 452 -1.76 -13.20 -15.64
C PHE A 452 -2.60 -13.54 -14.40
N HIS A 453 -1.96 -13.86 -13.27
CA HIS A 453 -2.64 -14.20 -12.02
C HIS A 453 -3.04 -12.97 -11.18
N LYS A 454 -2.80 -11.74 -11.68
CA LYS A 454 -3.04 -10.49 -10.95
C LYS A 454 -4.07 -9.56 -11.60
N LEU A 455 -4.44 -9.85 -12.85
CA LEU A 455 -5.38 -9.09 -13.66
C LEU A 455 -6.62 -9.93 -14.00
N LEU A 456 -7.72 -9.25 -14.30
CA LEU A 456 -8.86 -9.86 -14.97
C LEU A 456 -8.49 -10.31 -16.39
N PHE A 457 -9.23 -11.27 -16.94
CA PHE A 457 -8.99 -11.78 -18.30
C PHE A 457 -9.04 -10.69 -19.38
N GLY A 458 -9.93 -9.68 -19.25
CA GLY A 458 -10.02 -8.54 -20.18
C GLY A 458 -8.84 -7.58 -20.08
N GLU A 459 -8.38 -7.29 -18.85
CA GLU A 459 -7.16 -6.53 -18.60
C GLU A 459 -5.93 -7.27 -19.17
N TYR A 460 -5.83 -8.59 -18.98
CA TYR A 460 -4.77 -9.43 -19.55
C TYR A 460 -4.80 -9.47 -21.08
N LEU A 461 -5.98 -9.57 -21.69
CA LEU A 461 -6.13 -9.49 -23.15
C LEU A 461 -5.64 -8.12 -23.69
N THR A 462 -5.78 -7.05 -22.90
CA THR A 462 -5.22 -5.74 -23.23
C THR A 462 -3.69 -5.73 -23.13
N VAL A 463 -3.07 -6.40 -22.14
CA VAL A 463 -1.60 -6.61 -22.07
C VAL A 463 -1.08 -7.32 -23.32
N VAL A 464 -1.70 -8.44 -23.69
CA VAL A 464 -1.28 -9.23 -24.87
C VAL A 464 -1.54 -8.48 -26.18
N GLY A 465 -2.70 -7.81 -26.29
CA GLY A 465 -3.06 -7.00 -27.45
C GLY A 465 -2.08 -5.85 -27.68
N THR A 466 -1.76 -5.08 -26.63
CA THR A 466 -0.77 -3.99 -26.70
C THR A 466 0.63 -4.50 -27.09
N PHE A 467 1.09 -5.62 -26.53
CA PHE A 467 2.35 -6.28 -26.92
C PHE A 467 2.37 -6.69 -28.41
N CYS A 468 1.29 -7.29 -28.91
CA CYS A 468 1.15 -7.68 -30.31
C CYS A 468 1.13 -6.45 -31.24
N CYS A 469 0.36 -5.41 -30.89
CA CYS A 469 0.29 -4.16 -31.66
C CYS A 469 1.66 -3.48 -31.77
N LEU A 470 2.46 -3.43 -30.69
CA LEU A 470 3.82 -2.87 -30.72
C LEU A 470 4.77 -3.65 -31.64
N ASN A 471 4.63 -4.98 -31.70
CA ASN A 471 5.43 -5.82 -32.59
C ASN A 471 5.02 -5.73 -34.07
N MET A 472 3.72 -5.53 -34.37
CA MET A 472 3.20 -5.55 -35.75
C MET A 472 3.08 -4.16 -36.39
N LEU A 473 2.70 -3.15 -35.61
CA LEU A 473 2.45 -1.78 -36.09
C LEU A 473 3.61 -0.82 -35.77
N GLY A 474 4.65 -1.31 -35.09
CA GLY A 474 5.74 -0.49 -34.57
C GLY A 474 5.36 0.30 -33.33
N VAL A 475 6.35 1.00 -32.77
CA VAL A 475 6.26 1.61 -31.43
C VAL A 475 5.20 2.72 -31.36
N GLN A 476 5.12 3.59 -32.37
CA GLN A 476 4.20 4.73 -32.42
C GLN A 476 2.73 4.28 -32.45
N LEU A 477 2.35 3.54 -33.50
CA LEU A 477 0.98 3.08 -33.72
C LEU A 477 0.58 2.01 -32.72
N GLY A 478 1.51 1.14 -32.30
CA GLY A 478 1.25 0.11 -31.29
C GLY A 478 0.93 0.70 -29.93
N LEU A 479 1.62 1.76 -29.50
CA LEU A 479 1.31 2.47 -28.26
C LEU A 479 -0.06 3.17 -28.34
N ALA A 480 -0.33 3.88 -29.45
CA ALA A 480 -1.61 4.56 -29.65
C ALA A 480 -2.80 3.59 -29.68
N ALA A 481 -2.68 2.47 -30.41
CA ALA A 481 -3.67 1.40 -30.42
C ALA A 481 -3.84 0.77 -29.02
N GLY A 482 -2.75 0.62 -28.28
CA GLY A 482 -2.78 0.11 -26.91
C GLY A 482 -3.55 1.00 -25.93
N VAL A 483 -3.30 2.32 -25.97
CA VAL A 483 -4.06 3.30 -25.19
C VAL A 483 -5.54 3.30 -25.59
N ALA A 484 -5.86 3.17 -26.88
CA ALA A 484 -7.24 3.07 -27.35
C ALA A 484 -7.96 1.81 -26.85
N LEU A 485 -7.30 0.63 -26.89
CA LEU A 485 -7.84 -0.63 -26.35
C LEU A 485 -8.16 -0.51 -24.85
N ALA A 486 -7.25 0.06 -24.06
CA ALA A 486 -7.46 0.25 -22.63
C ALA A 486 -8.55 1.30 -22.33
N ALA A 487 -8.64 2.37 -23.11
CA ALA A 487 -9.72 3.35 -22.99
C ALA A 487 -11.10 2.76 -23.30
N ILE A 488 -11.20 1.85 -24.27
CA ILE A 488 -12.43 1.10 -24.57
C ILE A 488 -12.79 0.16 -23.42
N SER A 489 -11.82 -0.61 -22.89
CA SER A 489 -12.06 -1.49 -21.73
C SER A 489 -12.57 -0.69 -20.53
N PHE A 490 -11.91 0.44 -20.23
CA PHE A 490 -12.31 1.34 -19.15
C PHE A 490 -13.72 1.92 -19.36
N LEU A 491 -14.09 2.31 -20.58
CA LEU A 491 -15.42 2.86 -20.86
C LEU A 491 -16.54 1.83 -20.63
N VAL A 492 -16.29 0.56 -21.00
CA VAL A 492 -17.22 -0.56 -20.77
C VAL A 492 -17.40 -0.88 -19.28
N GLU A 493 -16.35 -0.69 -18.47
CA GLU A 493 -16.42 -0.83 -17.01
C GLU A 493 -17.09 0.37 -16.33
N TYR A 494 -16.74 1.59 -16.75
CA TYR A 494 -17.28 2.85 -16.20
C TYR A 494 -18.80 2.98 -16.37
N ALA A 495 -19.37 2.40 -17.43
CA ALA A 495 -20.81 2.40 -17.69
C ALA A 495 -21.65 1.72 -16.58
N LYS A 496 -21.03 0.96 -15.67
CA LYS A 496 -21.68 0.21 -14.57
C LYS A 496 -21.73 1.03 -13.27
N ALA A 497 -22.33 2.21 -13.33
CA ALA A 497 -22.28 3.29 -12.32
C ALA A 497 -22.46 2.89 -10.84
N GLN A 498 -21.86 3.67 -9.93
CA GLN A 498 -21.61 3.27 -8.54
C GLN A 498 -22.06 4.30 -7.47
N ASP A 499 -22.70 3.82 -6.40
CA ASP A 499 -22.94 4.54 -5.13
C ASP A 499 -22.15 3.90 -3.97
N VAL A 500 -21.86 4.66 -2.91
CA VAL A 500 -21.15 4.17 -1.71
C VAL A 500 -21.86 4.72 -0.48
N ARG A 501 -22.35 3.83 0.40
CA ARG A 501 -23.17 4.21 1.55
C ARG A 501 -22.54 3.71 2.86
N ILE A 502 -22.36 4.64 3.80
CA ILE A 502 -22.08 4.29 5.20
C ILE A 502 -23.44 3.93 5.81
N VAL A 503 -23.55 2.75 6.43
CA VAL A 503 -24.80 2.24 7.01
C VAL A 503 -24.48 1.75 8.41
N HIS A 504 -25.20 2.22 9.43
CA HIS A 504 -24.93 1.85 10.82
C HIS A 504 -25.83 0.69 11.25
N LYS A 505 -25.48 -0.54 10.87
CA LYS A 505 -26.16 -1.76 11.37
C LYS A 505 -25.44 -2.39 12.56
N THR A 506 -26.23 -2.91 13.49
CA THR A 506 -25.83 -3.91 14.50
C THR A 506 -26.28 -5.31 14.05
N SER A 507 -25.76 -6.38 14.65
CA SER A 507 -26.20 -7.74 14.30
C SER A 507 -27.62 -8.06 14.79
N ASN A 508 -28.26 -9.04 14.16
CA ASN A 508 -29.53 -9.64 14.58
C ASN A 508 -29.36 -10.66 15.74
N VAL A 509 -28.23 -10.68 16.43
CA VAL A 509 -27.98 -11.61 17.54
C VAL A 509 -28.62 -11.06 18.81
N ILE A 510 -29.60 -11.80 19.34
CA ILE A 510 -30.25 -11.51 20.63
C ILE A 510 -29.32 -11.95 21.76
N ARG A 511 -29.06 -11.08 22.74
CA ARG A 511 -28.06 -11.31 23.79
C ARG A 511 -28.62 -11.33 25.20
N ASN A 512 -27.90 -12.03 26.08
CA ASN A 512 -28.19 -12.06 27.51
C ASN A 512 -27.96 -10.66 28.11
N ALA A 513 -28.73 -10.31 29.15
CA ALA A 513 -28.70 -9.00 29.79
C ALA A 513 -27.30 -8.51 30.19
N ASP A 514 -26.44 -9.40 30.70
CA ASP A 514 -25.05 -9.06 31.04
C ASP A 514 -24.19 -8.70 29.81
N GLN A 515 -24.41 -9.37 28.66
CA GLN A 515 -23.73 -9.05 27.40
C GLN A 515 -24.26 -7.74 26.79
N HIS A 516 -25.57 -7.53 26.85
CA HIS A 516 -26.21 -6.28 26.44
C HIS A 516 -25.73 -5.12 27.32
N ALA A 517 -25.53 -5.32 28.62
CA ALA A 517 -24.95 -4.31 29.51
C ALA A 517 -23.49 -4.00 29.18
N LEU A 518 -22.69 -4.97 28.72
CA LEU A 518 -21.32 -4.72 28.24
C LEU A 518 -21.27 -3.98 26.90
N LEU A 519 -22.26 -4.17 26.02
CA LEU A 519 -22.30 -3.57 24.69
C LEU A 519 -23.01 -2.21 24.65
N TYR A 520 -24.15 -2.07 25.34
CA TYR A 520 -24.99 -0.87 25.34
C TYR A 520 -25.05 -0.14 26.69
N GLY A 521 -24.58 -0.77 27.77
CA GLY A 521 -24.76 -0.25 29.13
C GLY A 521 -24.03 1.06 29.40
N VAL A 522 -24.71 1.96 30.11
CA VAL A 522 -24.15 3.20 30.64
C VAL A 522 -23.26 2.86 31.82
N SER A 523 -21.96 3.15 31.72
CA SER A 523 -21.00 2.97 32.81
C SER A 523 -21.20 4.05 33.89
N SER A 524 -22.26 3.96 34.69
CA SER A 524 -22.67 4.98 35.68
C SER A 524 -21.78 5.06 36.94
N LYS A 525 -20.54 4.55 36.87
CA LYS A 525 -19.53 4.59 37.94
C LYS A 525 -18.41 5.58 37.64
N ALA A 526 -18.78 6.81 37.34
CA ALA A 526 -17.97 8.00 37.57
C ALA A 526 -18.88 9.04 38.22
N MET A 527 -18.44 9.62 39.34
CA MET A 527 -19.29 10.37 40.24
C MET A 527 -19.57 11.79 39.71
N GLY A 528 -20.85 12.13 39.49
CA GLY A 528 -21.31 13.52 39.50
C GLY A 528 -21.28 14.32 38.19
N ASP A 529 -21.73 13.77 37.06
CA ASP A 529 -22.16 14.61 35.93
C ASP A 529 -23.31 13.97 35.11
N GLU A 530 -24.53 14.50 35.25
CA GLU A 530 -25.72 14.05 34.51
C GLU A 530 -25.82 14.73 33.12
N SER A 531 -24.84 14.54 32.22
CA SER A 531 -25.04 14.78 30.77
C SER A 531 -23.83 14.42 29.89
N SER A 532 -23.60 13.13 29.60
CA SER A 532 -23.07 12.69 28.28
C SER A 532 -22.88 11.18 28.19
N SER A 533 -23.42 10.57 27.12
CA SER A 533 -23.37 9.12 26.88
C SER A 533 -22.30 8.76 25.84
N SER A 534 -21.40 7.83 26.17
CA SER A 534 -20.49 7.23 25.16
C SER A 534 -21.04 5.88 24.71
N ARG A 535 -21.31 5.71 23.42
CA ARG A 535 -21.82 4.45 22.85
C ARG A 535 -20.65 3.55 22.45
N HIS A 536 -20.64 2.28 22.85
CA HIS A 536 -19.63 1.34 22.35
C HIS A 536 -19.81 1.03 20.85
N GLN A 537 -20.98 1.31 20.27
CA GLN A 537 -21.26 1.20 18.84
C GLN A 537 -20.27 1.99 17.97
N ASP A 538 -19.78 3.16 18.43
CA ASP A 538 -18.83 3.99 17.67
C ASP A 538 -17.48 3.30 17.40
N ALA A 539 -17.20 2.21 18.12
CA ALA A 539 -16.02 1.38 17.88
C ALA A 539 -16.13 0.48 16.64
N ILE A 540 -17.32 0.33 16.03
CA ILE A 540 -17.56 -0.41 14.79
C ILE A 540 -18.03 0.59 13.72
N VAL A 541 -17.34 0.63 12.58
CA VAL A 541 -17.75 1.42 11.41
C VAL A 541 -18.06 0.48 10.25
N THR A 542 -19.32 0.49 9.80
CA THR A 542 -19.81 -0.39 8.74
C THR A 542 -20.02 0.41 7.45
N ILE A 543 -19.44 -0.09 6.36
CA ILE A 543 -19.40 0.60 5.06
C ILE A 543 -19.88 -0.38 3.99
N ARG A 544 -21.02 -0.07 3.36
CA ARG A 544 -21.58 -0.85 2.26
C ARG A 544 -21.10 -0.31 0.93
N LEU A 545 -20.45 -1.19 0.17
CA LEU A 545 -20.00 -0.94 -1.18
C LEU A 545 -21.06 -1.50 -2.14
N GLN A 546 -21.47 -0.68 -3.11
CA GLN A 546 -22.44 -1.05 -4.14
C GLN A 546 -21.76 -0.92 -5.52
N GLY A 547 -22.27 -1.60 -6.55
CA GLY A 547 -21.83 -1.45 -7.95
C GLY A 547 -20.44 -2.01 -8.27
N HIS A 548 -19.86 -1.60 -9.41
CA HIS A 548 -18.53 -2.06 -9.84
C HIS A 548 -17.43 -1.17 -9.28
N ILE A 549 -16.41 -1.75 -8.63
CA ILE A 549 -15.31 -1.00 -8.00
C ILE A 549 -14.12 -0.93 -8.96
N PHE A 550 -13.88 0.25 -9.53
CA PHE A 550 -12.77 0.47 -10.48
C PHE A 550 -11.85 1.61 -10.01
N PHE A 551 -10.68 1.76 -10.62
CA PHE A 551 -9.66 2.74 -10.21
C PHE A 551 -10.19 4.17 -9.99
N GLY A 552 -11.10 4.67 -10.84
CA GLY A 552 -11.69 6.01 -10.67
C GLY A 552 -12.56 6.17 -9.41
N SER A 553 -13.12 5.07 -8.89
CA SER A 553 -13.86 5.04 -7.62
C SER A 553 -12.96 4.98 -6.39
N ALA A 554 -11.72 4.50 -6.54
CA ALA A 554 -10.79 4.21 -5.44
C ALA A 554 -10.57 5.42 -4.52
N THR A 555 -10.41 6.61 -5.09
CA THR A 555 -10.20 7.86 -4.32
C THR A 555 -11.45 8.28 -3.56
N ARG A 556 -12.65 8.08 -4.12
CA ARG A 556 -13.94 8.38 -3.46
C ARG A 556 -14.18 7.42 -2.29
N ILE A 557 -13.94 6.12 -2.50
CA ILE A 557 -14.01 5.09 -1.45
C ILE A 557 -12.99 5.41 -0.34
N GLN A 558 -11.73 5.67 -0.68
CA GLN A 558 -10.70 6.03 0.30
C GLN A 558 -11.06 7.27 1.12
N ASN A 559 -11.54 8.34 0.49
CA ASN A 559 -11.90 9.56 1.20
C ASN A 559 -13.12 9.34 2.11
N CYS A 560 -14.12 8.60 1.65
CA CYS A 560 -15.27 8.18 2.46
C CYS A 560 -14.82 7.39 3.70
N VAL A 561 -14.07 6.29 3.50
CA VAL A 561 -13.52 5.45 4.57
C VAL A 561 -12.66 6.26 5.54
N LYS A 562 -11.75 7.12 5.05
CA LYS A 562 -10.86 7.94 5.89
C LYS A 562 -11.61 9.02 6.67
N SER A 563 -12.74 9.51 6.17
CA SER A 563 -13.60 10.46 6.88
C SER A 563 -14.45 9.79 7.97
N ALA A 564 -14.85 8.53 7.77
CA ALA A 564 -15.72 7.78 8.67
C ALA A 564 -15.01 7.17 9.88
N VAL A 565 -13.71 6.89 9.75
CA VAL A 565 -12.91 6.14 10.73
C VAL A 565 -12.06 7.08 11.59
N TYR A 566 -12.18 6.93 12.90
CA TYR A 566 -11.54 7.79 13.91
C TYR A 566 -10.58 7.00 14.80
N VAL A 567 -9.42 7.59 15.10
CA VAL A 567 -8.38 7.01 15.94
C VAL A 567 -8.02 8.02 17.04
N CYS A 568 -7.63 7.54 18.22
CA CYS A 568 -7.05 8.43 19.24
C CYS A 568 -5.73 8.99 18.72
N SER A 569 -5.54 10.31 18.79
CA SER A 569 -4.22 10.90 18.62
C SER A 569 -3.29 10.35 19.71
N SER A 570 -2.18 9.71 19.33
CA SER A 570 -1.23 9.10 20.27
C SER A 570 -0.41 10.17 21.00
N LEU A 571 -1.02 10.78 22.02
CA LEU A 571 -0.31 11.54 23.03
C LEU A 571 0.18 10.57 24.12
N HIS A 572 1.50 10.60 24.34
CA HIS A 572 2.29 9.68 25.17
C HIS A 572 2.42 8.24 24.63
N GLY A 573 3.65 7.74 24.66
CA GLY A 573 4.02 6.41 24.19
C GLY A 573 3.97 5.36 25.29
N ASP A 574 4.00 4.09 24.87
CA ASP A 574 4.14 2.92 25.73
C ASP A 574 5.41 3.02 26.59
N SER A 575 5.28 3.50 27.83
CA SER A 575 6.39 3.57 28.79
C SER A 575 5.90 3.56 30.25
N ASP A 576 5.23 2.48 30.67
CA ASP A 576 5.12 2.22 32.12
C ASP A 576 4.95 0.73 32.50
N LYS A 577 6.04 -0.04 32.32
CA LYS A 577 6.36 -1.22 33.16
C LYS A 577 7.87 -1.44 33.25
N SER A 578 8.59 -0.51 33.91
CA SER A 578 9.79 -0.80 34.73
C SER A 578 10.45 0.49 35.25
N ALA A 579 10.05 0.96 36.43
CA ALA A 579 10.67 2.11 37.08
C ALA A 579 11.92 1.73 37.92
N LYS A 580 13.07 2.30 37.55
CA LYS A 580 14.27 2.65 38.36
C LYS A 580 15.33 3.23 37.39
N ALA A 581 15.34 4.54 37.13
CA ALA A 581 16.02 5.61 37.89
C ALA A 581 17.56 5.55 37.81
N THR A 582 18.35 6.58 37.52
CA THR A 582 18.22 8.02 37.11
C THR A 582 19.61 8.46 36.57
N ASP A 583 19.90 9.52 35.81
CA ASP A 583 19.22 10.69 35.19
C ASP A 583 20.05 11.10 33.93
N GLY A 584 19.74 12.07 33.04
CA GLY A 584 18.68 13.09 32.94
C GLY A 584 18.92 14.03 31.72
N ASN A 585 18.46 15.29 31.79
CA ASN A 585 18.59 16.38 30.78
C ASN A 585 18.04 16.16 29.35
N CYS A 586 16.78 16.56 29.16
CA CYS A 586 16.08 16.70 27.89
C CYS A 586 16.39 18.01 27.14
N LEU A 587 16.23 18.03 25.80
CA LEU A 587 15.63 19.13 25.03
C LEU A 587 15.49 18.75 23.53
N GLY A 588 14.25 18.69 23.02
CA GLY A 588 13.96 18.74 21.56
C GLY A 588 13.79 20.20 21.10
N VAL A 589 13.23 20.56 19.94
CA VAL A 589 12.60 19.85 18.80
C VAL A 589 12.73 20.80 17.59
N ASN A 590 12.86 20.31 16.35
CA ASN A 590 12.21 21.02 15.22
C ASN A 590 11.96 20.14 13.99
N VAL A 591 10.75 19.55 13.91
CA VAL A 591 10.16 19.08 12.66
C VAL A 591 8.91 19.93 12.43
N GLN A 592 8.97 20.84 11.46
CA GLN A 592 7.81 21.59 11.00
C GLN A 592 7.21 20.93 9.75
N SER A 593 6.15 20.18 9.99
CA SER A 593 4.95 20.02 9.15
C SER A 593 5.03 20.47 7.69
N GLU A 594 4.82 19.52 6.77
CA GLU A 594 3.72 19.72 5.83
C GLU A 594 2.40 19.75 6.64
N LYS A 595 1.49 20.63 6.24
CA LYS A 595 0.13 20.83 6.79
C LYS A 595 -0.65 21.59 5.70
N LEU A 596 -1.93 21.91 5.82
CA LEU A 596 -2.67 22.55 6.90
C LEU A 596 -4.19 22.31 6.66
N PRO A 597 -5.08 22.58 7.63
CA PRO A 597 -4.91 22.56 9.09
C PRO A 597 -6.03 21.77 9.81
N LEU A 598 -5.87 21.65 11.14
CA LEU A 598 -6.85 21.69 12.25
C LEU A 598 -6.39 20.70 13.34
N LEU A 599 -6.12 21.06 14.59
CA LEU A 599 -6.29 22.35 15.25
C LEU A 599 -4.95 23.03 15.53
N ALA A 600 -4.83 24.28 15.10
CA ALA A 600 -4.10 25.29 15.83
C ALA A 600 -5.14 26.27 16.36
N ILE A 601 -5.63 26.07 17.59
CA ILE A 601 -6.40 27.09 18.29
C ILE A 601 -5.38 27.99 18.99
N LYS A 602 -5.03 29.10 18.33
CA LYS A 602 -4.39 30.21 19.03
C LYS A 602 -5.48 30.98 19.80
N ARG A 603 -5.57 30.73 21.11
CA ARG A 603 -6.26 31.63 22.04
C ARG A 603 -5.51 31.66 23.37
N GLU A 604 -4.37 32.34 23.35
CA GLU A 604 -3.70 32.77 24.57
C GLU A 604 -4.45 33.96 25.15
N THR A 605 -5.16 33.73 26.25
CA THR A 605 -5.16 34.62 27.42
C THR A 605 -5.46 33.77 28.64
N CYS A 606 -4.45 33.54 29.48
CA CYS A 606 -4.65 32.89 30.77
C CYS A 606 -5.30 33.85 31.76
N THR A 607 -6.39 33.44 32.38
CA THR A 607 -6.70 33.81 33.77
C THR A 607 -6.99 32.54 34.55
N TYR A 608 -6.44 32.49 35.77
CA TYR A 608 -6.36 31.31 36.63
C TYR A 608 -7.73 30.70 36.96
N GLU A 609 -7.84 29.37 36.98
CA GLU A 609 -8.10 28.53 38.19
C GLU A 609 -8.67 27.13 37.85
N THR A 610 -8.39 26.17 38.75
CA THR A 610 -8.87 24.77 38.81
C THR A 610 -8.41 23.76 37.73
N HIS A 611 -7.97 22.58 38.20
CA HIS A 611 -7.50 21.48 37.36
C HIS A 611 -8.67 20.68 36.75
N PHE A 612 -8.78 20.69 35.42
CA PHE A 612 -9.54 19.69 34.65
C PHE A 612 -8.64 19.10 33.57
N THR A 613 -8.40 17.79 33.59
CA THR A 613 -7.62 17.10 32.56
C THR A 613 -8.56 16.67 31.42
N MET A 614 -8.42 17.28 30.25
CA MET A 614 -9.20 16.86 29.07
C MET A 614 -8.69 15.52 28.50
N PRO A 615 -9.59 14.64 28.02
CA PRO A 615 -9.22 13.41 27.33
C PRO A 615 -8.53 13.69 25.97
N PRO A 616 -7.75 12.74 25.43
CA PRO A 616 -7.03 12.93 24.17
C PRO A 616 -7.97 13.11 22.98
N ALA A 617 -7.68 14.08 22.12
CA ALA A 617 -8.52 14.40 20.97
C ALA A 617 -8.59 13.23 19.97
N LEU A 618 -9.82 12.84 19.63
CA LEU A 618 -10.11 11.88 18.56
C LEU A 618 -9.90 12.55 17.19
N VAL A 619 -9.24 11.86 16.26
CA VAL A 619 -8.90 12.41 14.93
C VAL A 619 -9.28 11.39 13.87
N ASN A 620 -9.91 11.82 12.76
CA ASN A 620 -10.18 10.92 11.64
C ASN A 620 -8.88 10.60 10.87
N LEU A 621 -8.89 9.56 10.02
CA LEU A 621 -7.73 9.22 9.18
C LEU A 621 -7.35 10.32 8.17
N HIS A 622 -8.10 11.42 8.09
CA HIS A 622 -7.81 12.62 7.31
C HIS A 622 -7.09 13.72 8.13
N GLY A 623 -6.87 13.52 9.44
CA GLY A 623 -6.24 14.50 10.33
C GLY A 623 -7.18 15.54 10.93
N GLN A 624 -8.50 15.42 10.74
CA GLN A 624 -9.49 16.34 11.31
C GLN A 624 -9.95 15.86 12.69
N VAL A 625 -9.99 16.77 13.65
CA VAL A 625 -10.46 16.49 15.02
C VAL A 625 -11.97 16.22 15.01
N CYS A 626 -12.42 15.22 15.76
CA CYS A 626 -13.84 14.93 15.94
C CYS A 626 -14.53 16.07 16.70
N ALA A 627 -15.66 16.56 16.18
CA ALA A 627 -16.48 17.56 16.87
C ALA A 627 -17.27 16.97 18.04
N ASP A 628 -17.44 15.64 18.07
CA ASP A 628 -18.07 14.91 19.17
C ASP A 628 -16.99 14.42 20.14
N HIS A 629 -16.96 15.01 21.34
CA HIS A 629 -16.01 14.67 22.40
C HIS A 629 -16.33 13.35 23.10
N HIS A 630 -17.49 12.73 22.85
CA HIS A 630 -17.94 11.49 23.50
C HIS A 630 -17.79 10.25 22.61
N ARG A 631 -17.48 10.45 21.32
CA ARG A 631 -17.23 9.38 20.36
C ARG A 631 -16.00 8.56 20.74
N ARG A 632 -16.12 7.22 20.70
CA ARG A 632 -15.00 6.31 20.96
C ARG A 632 -14.14 6.08 19.71
N PRO A 633 -12.85 5.72 19.84
CA PRO A 633 -12.02 5.36 18.69
C PRO A 633 -12.55 4.10 18.01
N THR A 634 -12.53 4.11 16.68
CA THR A 634 -12.87 2.95 15.85
C THR A 634 -11.88 1.83 16.08
N ARG A 635 -12.37 0.64 16.43
CA ARG A 635 -11.58 -0.59 16.62
C ARG A 635 -11.76 -1.58 15.47
N PHE A 636 -12.96 -1.59 14.87
CA PHE A 636 -13.36 -2.49 13.79
C PHE A 636 -13.93 -1.70 12.61
N VAL A 637 -13.53 -2.05 11.40
CA VAL A 637 -14.14 -1.56 10.16
C VAL A 637 -14.68 -2.75 9.38
N VAL A 638 -15.99 -2.75 9.14
CA VAL A 638 -16.68 -3.80 8.37
C VAL A 638 -16.93 -3.27 6.96
N LEU A 639 -16.39 -3.98 5.95
CA LEU A 639 -16.57 -3.70 4.55
C LEU A 639 -17.52 -4.74 3.94
N ASP A 640 -18.71 -4.29 3.54
CA ASP A 640 -19.76 -5.10 2.95
C ASP A 640 -19.71 -5.01 1.42
N PHE A 641 -19.42 -6.14 0.77
CA PHE A 641 -19.31 -6.32 -0.67
C PHE A 641 -20.56 -6.98 -1.29
N SER A 642 -21.61 -7.26 -0.51
CA SER A 642 -22.80 -8.00 -0.98
C SER A 642 -23.48 -7.41 -2.23
N GLN A 643 -23.34 -6.11 -2.44
CA GLN A 643 -23.90 -5.38 -3.59
C GLN A 643 -22.83 -4.96 -4.62
N VAL A 644 -21.61 -5.51 -4.52
CA VAL A 644 -20.50 -5.26 -5.45
C VAL A 644 -20.56 -6.25 -6.61
N SER A 645 -20.76 -5.73 -7.83
CA SER A 645 -20.89 -6.56 -9.04
C SER A 645 -19.56 -7.00 -9.64
N GLY A 646 -18.45 -6.39 -9.21
CA GLY A 646 -17.09 -6.71 -9.65
C GLY A 646 -16.08 -5.66 -9.19
N MET A 647 -14.80 -5.94 -9.44
CA MET A 647 -13.69 -5.04 -9.09
C MET A 647 -12.59 -5.15 -10.15
N ASP A 648 -11.86 -4.05 -10.45
CA ASP A 648 -10.65 -4.10 -11.27
C ASP A 648 -9.38 -4.37 -10.42
N ALA A 649 -8.31 -4.88 -11.03
CA ALA A 649 -7.06 -5.12 -10.31
C ALA A 649 -6.42 -3.83 -9.79
N THR A 650 -6.65 -2.73 -10.50
CA THR A 650 -6.07 -1.43 -10.19
C THR A 650 -6.70 -0.81 -8.93
N ALA A 651 -7.99 -0.99 -8.64
CA ALA A 651 -8.62 -0.59 -7.38
C ALA A 651 -8.28 -1.54 -6.22
N ALA A 652 -8.19 -2.85 -6.46
CA ALA A 652 -7.69 -3.78 -5.43
C ALA A 652 -6.33 -3.30 -4.86
N ARG A 653 -5.41 -2.93 -5.77
CA ARG A 653 -4.06 -2.47 -5.44
C ARG A 653 -3.97 -1.02 -4.98
N SER A 654 -4.71 -0.09 -5.59
CA SER A 654 -4.61 1.35 -5.26
C SER A 654 -5.54 1.78 -4.13
N CYS A 655 -6.75 1.20 -4.04
CA CYS A 655 -7.73 1.49 -2.99
C CYS A 655 -7.43 0.69 -1.73
N PHE A 656 -7.60 -0.64 -1.79
CA PHE A 656 -7.74 -1.46 -0.59
C PHE A 656 -6.41 -1.82 0.07
N LEU A 657 -5.32 -1.99 -0.69
CA LEU A 657 -3.98 -2.16 -0.11
C LEU A 657 -3.54 -0.92 0.68
N ALA A 658 -3.82 0.29 0.16
CA ALA A 658 -3.52 1.54 0.86
C ALA A 658 -4.46 1.78 2.07
N LEU A 659 -5.71 1.31 2.02
CA LEU A 659 -6.58 1.28 3.19
C LEU A 659 -6.07 0.30 4.26
N LYS A 660 -5.67 -0.91 3.90
CA LYS A 660 -5.04 -1.89 4.80
C LYS A 660 -3.85 -1.28 5.55
N LEU A 661 -2.94 -0.60 4.84
CA LEU A 661 -1.81 0.12 5.44
C LEU A 661 -2.26 1.28 6.35
N SER A 662 -3.36 1.96 6.02
CA SER A 662 -3.93 3.03 6.88
C SER A 662 -4.54 2.44 8.16
N PHE A 663 -5.17 1.27 8.07
CA PHE A 663 -5.80 0.58 9.20
C PHE A 663 -4.77 -0.05 10.14
N SER A 664 -3.71 -0.67 9.62
CA SER A 664 -2.64 -1.25 10.46
C SER A 664 -1.91 -0.16 11.26
N LEU A 665 -1.62 0.99 10.65
CA LEU A 665 -1.11 2.18 11.35
C LEU A 665 -2.05 2.67 12.47
N GLY A 666 -3.37 2.61 12.25
CA GLY A 666 -4.38 2.97 13.24
C GLY A 666 -4.66 1.89 14.30
N LYS A 667 -4.01 0.71 14.25
CA LYS A 667 -4.34 -0.48 15.05
C LYS A 667 -5.82 -0.92 14.93
N ILE A 668 -6.43 -0.69 13.77
CA ILE A 668 -7.83 -1.03 13.45
C ILE A 668 -7.86 -2.43 12.80
N ARG A 669 -8.80 -3.28 13.22
CA ARG A 669 -9.07 -4.57 12.55
C ARG A 669 -10.10 -4.39 11.44
N VAL A 670 -9.88 -5.06 10.31
CA VAL A 670 -10.79 -5.00 9.14
C VAL A 670 -11.53 -6.32 9.00
N VAL A 671 -12.84 -6.25 8.73
CA VAL A 671 -13.66 -7.42 8.40
C VAL A 671 -14.24 -7.26 7.01
N TYR A 672 -14.02 -8.24 6.14
CA TYR A 672 -14.54 -8.29 4.78
C TYR A 672 -15.72 -9.28 4.75
N CYS A 673 -16.85 -8.88 4.16
CA CYS A 673 -18.06 -9.72 4.05
C CYS A 673 -18.76 -9.55 2.70
N GLY A 674 -19.57 -10.53 2.27
CA GLY A 674 -20.38 -10.47 1.06
C GLY A 674 -19.62 -10.51 -0.27
N MET A 675 -18.39 -11.03 -0.31
CA MET A 675 -17.56 -10.97 -1.53
C MET A 675 -17.95 -12.03 -2.57
N ILE A 676 -18.08 -11.62 -3.82
CA ILE A 676 -18.12 -12.52 -4.98
C ILE A 676 -16.73 -13.16 -5.18
N PRO A 677 -16.60 -14.45 -5.58
CA PRO A 677 -15.30 -15.12 -5.73
C PRO A 677 -14.26 -14.41 -6.62
N SER A 678 -14.70 -13.67 -7.65
CA SER A 678 -13.83 -12.86 -8.50
C SER A 678 -13.21 -11.66 -7.77
N VAL A 679 -13.98 -11.02 -6.88
CA VAL A 679 -13.52 -9.92 -6.02
C VAL A 679 -12.57 -10.45 -4.94
N GLU A 680 -12.93 -11.56 -4.31
CA GLU A 680 -12.07 -12.21 -3.31
C GLU A 680 -10.73 -12.63 -3.92
N PHE A 681 -10.74 -13.23 -5.11
CA PHE A 681 -9.53 -13.58 -5.86
C PHE A 681 -8.64 -12.35 -6.09
N LEU A 682 -9.17 -11.23 -6.58
CA LEU A 682 -8.39 -10.02 -6.82
C LEU A 682 -7.79 -9.40 -5.55
N LEU A 683 -8.54 -9.41 -4.45
CA LEU A 683 -8.08 -8.91 -3.15
C LEU A 683 -6.99 -9.80 -2.55
N ARG A 684 -7.06 -11.14 -2.73
CA ARG A 684 -6.00 -12.07 -2.32
C ARG A 684 -4.77 -11.97 -3.25
N ALA A 685 -4.96 -11.89 -4.56
CA ALA A 685 -3.88 -11.80 -5.56
C ALA A 685 -3.07 -10.49 -5.50
N ASN A 686 -3.64 -9.44 -4.88
CA ASN A 686 -2.99 -8.14 -4.65
C ASN A 686 -2.60 -7.89 -3.18
N ASP A 687 -2.42 -8.97 -2.38
CA ASP A 687 -1.92 -8.94 -1.00
C ASP A 687 -2.78 -8.12 0.00
N VAL A 688 -4.04 -7.83 -0.34
CA VAL A 688 -4.99 -7.15 0.56
C VAL A 688 -5.48 -8.13 1.61
N ILE A 689 -6.03 -9.27 1.19
CA ILE A 689 -6.45 -10.34 2.09
C ILE A 689 -5.32 -11.39 2.13
N PRO A 690 -4.87 -11.87 3.30
CA PRO A 690 -3.86 -12.91 3.38
C PRO A 690 -4.29 -14.17 2.61
N THR A 691 -3.37 -14.81 1.90
CA THR A 691 -3.65 -16.05 1.17
C THR A 691 -3.99 -17.18 2.14
N SER A 692 -5.13 -17.83 1.92
CA SER A 692 -5.56 -19.02 2.66
C SER A 692 -4.83 -20.27 2.15
N THR A 693 -3.50 -20.23 2.15
CA THR A 693 -2.69 -21.44 2.04
C THR A 693 -2.94 -22.29 3.28
N GLN A 694 -3.30 -23.54 3.03
CA GLN A 694 -3.56 -24.57 4.03
C GLN A 694 -2.31 -24.87 4.87
N GLU A 695 -2.55 -25.59 5.97
CA GLU A 695 -1.60 -26.05 6.98
C GLU A 695 -1.25 -25.03 8.09
N GLU A 696 -1.52 -25.48 9.32
CA GLU A 696 -1.19 -24.81 10.57
C GLU A 696 0.33 -24.91 10.83
N ASP A 697 1.12 -24.13 10.09
CA ASP A 697 2.55 -24.03 10.37
C ASP A 697 2.76 -23.31 11.71
N PHE A 698 2.89 -24.11 12.77
CA PHE A 698 3.22 -23.71 14.14
C PHE A 698 4.65 -23.12 14.22
N SER A 699 4.86 -21.91 13.68
CA SER A 699 5.77 -20.91 14.26
C SER A 699 5.73 -19.55 13.52
N ASN A 700 5.73 -18.47 14.30
CA ASN A 700 6.09 -17.09 13.91
C ASN A 700 5.11 -16.23 13.07
N ASN A 701 3.88 -16.66 12.75
CA ASN A 701 2.94 -15.87 11.93
C ASN A 701 1.67 -15.34 12.65
N GLU A 702 1.63 -15.34 13.99
CA GLU A 702 0.47 -14.87 14.80
C GLU A 702 0.08 -13.38 14.62
N THR A 703 0.95 -12.56 14.05
CA THR A 703 0.67 -11.13 13.86
C THR A 703 -0.26 -10.87 12.68
N ASN A 704 0.00 -11.51 11.53
CA ASN A 704 -0.75 -11.27 10.29
C ASN A 704 -2.19 -11.83 10.34
N SER A 705 -2.42 -12.93 11.06
CA SER A 705 -3.77 -13.51 11.23
C SER A 705 -4.70 -12.67 12.13
N ARG A 706 -4.16 -11.67 12.86
CA ARG A 706 -4.91 -10.81 13.78
C ARG A 706 -5.42 -9.50 13.17
N GLU A 707 -5.01 -9.14 11.94
CA GLU A 707 -5.34 -7.83 11.33
C GLU A 707 -6.63 -7.83 10.48
N SER A 708 -6.94 -8.94 9.80
CA SER A 708 -8.07 -9.03 8.87
C SER A 708 -8.89 -10.31 9.04
N HIS A 709 -10.21 -10.18 9.13
CA HIS A 709 -11.16 -11.30 9.16
C HIS A 709 -12.04 -11.32 7.90
N VAL A 710 -12.48 -12.50 7.47
CA VAL A 710 -13.33 -12.71 6.29
C VAL A 710 -14.54 -13.56 6.68
N THR A 711 -15.73 -13.14 6.28
CA THR A 711 -17.01 -13.81 6.56
C THR A 711 -17.88 -13.85 5.31
N THR A 712 -18.88 -14.73 5.29
CA THR A 712 -19.89 -14.77 4.22
C THR A 712 -20.79 -13.53 4.27
N ASP A 713 -21.34 -13.23 5.46
CA ASP A 713 -22.46 -12.30 5.62
C ASP A 713 -22.14 -11.15 6.57
N LEU A 714 -22.79 -10.01 6.34
CA LEU A 714 -22.67 -8.83 7.20
C LEU A 714 -23.12 -9.10 8.64
N ASP A 715 -24.19 -9.88 8.84
CA ASP A 715 -24.70 -10.21 10.17
C ASP A 715 -23.65 -10.98 11.00
N LEU A 716 -22.98 -11.94 10.36
CA LEU A 716 -21.90 -12.71 10.98
C LEU A 716 -20.67 -11.84 11.28
N ALA A 717 -20.31 -10.91 10.38
CA ALA A 717 -19.24 -9.94 10.61
C ALA A 717 -19.52 -9.04 11.83
N LEU A 718 -20.74 -8.52 11.94
CA LEU A 718 -21.16 -7.68 13.06
C LEU A 718 -21.22 -8.47 14.38
N ALA A 719 -21.80 -9.67 14.35
CA ALA A 719 -21.85 -10.56 15.50
C ALA A 719 -20.44 -10.86 16.05
N TRP A 720 -19.47 -11.10 15.18
CA TRP A 720 -18.06 -11.31 15.56
C TRP A 720 -17.43 -10.04 16.15
N CYS A 721 -17.60 -8.88 15.53
CA CYS A 721 -17.07 -7.60 16.03
C CYS A 721 -17.63 -7.27 17.43
N GLU A 722 -18.95 -7.41 17.62
CA GLU A 722 -19.64 -7.18 18.89
C GLU A 722 -19.17 -8.17 19.96
N GLN A 723 -18.98 -9.45 19.62
CA GLN A 723 -18.42 -10.47 20.53
C GLN A 723 -16.98 -10.12 20.99
N GLN A 724 -16.14 -9.61 20.08
CA GLN A 724 -14.78 -9.17 20.41
C GLN A 724 -14.78 -7.93 21.32
N LEU A 725 -15.75 -7.01 21.15
CA LEU A 725 -15.94 -5.89 22.08
C LEU A 725 -16.34 -6.39 23.47
N ILE A 726 -17.37 -7.24 23.57
CA ILE A 726 -17.86 -7.83 24.82
C ILE A 726 -16.72 -8.55 25.56
N PHE A 727 -15.95 -9.40 24.87
CA PHE A 727 -14.80 -10.10 25.46
C PHE A 727 -13.76 -9.13 26.04
N SER A 728 -13.46 -8.05 25.32
CA SER A 728 -12.50 -7.04 25.81
C SER A 728 -13.04 -6.22 26.99
N ALA A 729 -14.34 -5.93 27.04
CA ALA A 729 -14.98 -5.23 28.16
C ALA A 729 -15.03 -6.12 29.42
N ALA A 730 -15.41 -7.39 29.27
CA ALA A 730 -15.38 -8.37 30.35
C ALA A 730 -13.97 -8.56 30.92
N THR A 731 -12.95 -8.66 30.05
CA THR A 731 -11.54 -8.75 30.47
C THR A 731 -11.09 -7.50 31.24
N GLN A 732 -11.50 -6.31 30.81
CA GLN A 732 -11.20 -5.06 31.55
C GLN A 732 -11.87 -5.03 32.92
N GLN A 733 -13.15 -5.45 33.02
CA GLN A 733 -13.85 -5.52 34.30
C GLN A 733 -13.22 -6.54 35.24
N SER A 734 -12.90 -7.76 34.79
CA SER A 734 -12.26 -8.79 35.63
C SER A 734 -10.89 -8.33 36.14
N THR A 735 -10.10 -7.66 35.29
CA THR A 735 -8.80 -7.08 35.66
C THR A 735 -8.96 -5.98 36.72
N CYS A 736 -10.01 -5.15 36.62
CA CYS A 736 -10.33 -4.11 37.60
C CYS A 736 -10.83 -4.69 38.94
N LEU A 737 -11.55 -5.82 38.91
CA LEU A 737 -12.05 -6.56 40.08
C LEU A 737 -11.02 -7.52 40.70
N GLY A 738 -9.82 -7.63 40.14
CA GLY A 738 -8.74 -8.49 40.66
C GLY A 738 -8.97 -10.00 40.49
N GLN A 739 -9.93 -10.42 39.67
CA GLN A 739 -10.22 -11.82 39.39
C GLN A 739 -9.57 -12.26 38.07
N GLN A 740 -8.78 -13.33 38.10
CA GLN A 740 -8.26 -13.96 36.89
C GLN A 740 -9.33 -14.86 36.26
N LEU A 741 -9.65 -14.60 34.99
CA LEU A 741 -10.45 -15.50 34.17
C LEU A 741 -9.55 -16.63 33.65
N GLU A 742 -9.65 -17.82 34.25
CA GLU A 742 -9.09 -19.04 33.67
C GLU A 742 -9.98 -19.52 32.52
N PHE A 743 -9.54 -19.33 31.27
CA PHE A 743 -10.23 -19.85 30.09
C PHE A 743 -9.80 -21.31 29.83
N SER A 744 -10.56 -22.27 30.37
CA SER A 744 -10.45 -23.68 30.00
C SER A 744 -11.25 -23.97 28.72
N PRO A 745 -10.69 -24.65 27.70
CA PRO A 745 -11.36 -24.96 26.44
C PRO A 745 -12.25 -26.22 26.56
N GLN A 746 -13.02 -26.32 27.64
CA GLN A 746 -13.99 -27.40 27.85
C GLN A 746 -15.41 -26.95 27.48
N ILE A 747 -16.24 -27.94 27.12
CA ILE A 747 -17.61 -27.79 26.63
C ILE A 747 -18.37 -26.74 27.47
N PRO A 748 -19.06 -25.76 26.85
CA PRO A 748 -19.76 -24.71 27.61
C PRO A 748 -20.75 -25.34 28.59
N SER A 749 -20.49 -25.13 29.87
CA SER A 749 -21.39 -25.55 30.95
C SER A 749 -22.74 -24.87 30.76
N ALA A 750 -23.83 -25.65 30.83
CA ALA A 750 -25.18 -25.10 30.74
C ALA A 750 -25.38 -24.02 31.80
N LEU A 751 -26.02 -22.90 31.40
CA LEU A 751 -26.27 -21.79 32.32
C LEU A 751 -27.25 -22.21 33.42
N VAL A 752 -27.01 -21.73 34.63
CA VAL A 752 -27.84 -22.03 35.80
C VAL A 752 -28.99 -21.03 35.84
N LEU A 753 -30.24 -21.49 35.77
CA LEU A 753 -31.40 -20.64 35.52
C LEU A 753 -31.56 -19.43 36.50
N PRO A 754 -31.33 -19.57 37.83
CA PRO A 754 -31.24 -18.42 38.75
C PRO A 754 -30.23 -17.34 38.34
N SER A 755 -29.08 -17.71 37.78
CA SER A 755 -28.06 -16.75 37.32
C SER A 755 -28.50 -15.97 36.08
N VAL A 756 -29.28 -16.62 35.19
CA VAL A 756 -29.89 -15.97 34.02
C VAL A 756 -30.93 -14.94 34.47
N PHE A 757 -31.82 -15.31 35.39
CA PHE A 757 -32.82 -14.37 35.92
C PHE A 757 -32.20 -13.22 36.72
N ALA A 758 -31.15 -13.47 37.49
CA ALA A 758 -30.42 -12.43 38.20
C ALA A 758 -29.78 -11.39 37.25
N ALA A 759 -29.39 -11.79 36.03
CA ALA A 759 -28.82 -10.86 35.04
C ALA A 759 -29.83 -9.80 34.55
N TYR A 760 -31.13 -10.11 34.52
CA TYR A 760 -32.17 -9.13 34.14
C TYR A 760 -32.53 -8.16 35.26
N LEU A 761 -32.17 -8.42 36.52
CA LEU A 761 -32.46 -7.55 37.67
C LEU A 761 -31.45 -6.39 37.79
N SER A 762 -31.83 -5.33 38.52
CA SER A 762 -30.91 -4.18 38.75
C SER A 762 -29.79 -4.55 39.72
N ASP A 763 -28.61 -3.92 39.59
CA ASP A 763 -27.44 -4.14 40.45
C ASP A 763 -27.73 -4.13 41.97
N THR A 764 -28.72 -3.32 42.38
CA THR A 764 -29.20 -3.22 43.77
C THR A 764 -29.96 -4.45 44.27
N ARG A 765 -30.58 -5.23 43.39
CA ARG A 765 -31.35 -6.44 43.68
C ARG A 765 -30.63 -7.72 43.25
N LYS A 766 -29.75 -7.66 42.24
CA LYS A 766 -28.96 -8.79 41.71
C LYS A 766 -28.13 -9.51 42.78
N ASN A 767 -27.72 -8.79 43.83
CA ASN A 767 -26.90 -9.29 44.94
C ASN A 767 -27.67 -9.41 46.27
N ASP A 768 -29.00 -9.25 46.30
CA ASP A 768 -29.80 -9.39 47.52
C ASP A 768 -30.00 -10.89 47.85
N PRO A 769 -29.54 -11.38 49.01
CA PRO A 769 -29.66 -12.80 49.37
C PRO A 769 -31.12 -13.26 49.50
N ALA A 770 -32.06 -12.36 49.82
CA ALA A 770 -33.48 -12.71 49.81
C ALA A 770 -33.94 -12.98 48.37
N VAL A 771 -33.59 -12.13 47.41
CA VAL A 771 -33.97 -12.27 46.00
C VAL A 771 -33.36 -13.53 45.38
N LEU A 772 -32.10 -13.85 45.70
CA LEU A 772 -31.44 -15.07 45.20
C LEU A 772 -32.19 -16.36 45.61
N ASN A 773 -32.66 -16.45 46.86
CA ASN A 773 -33.47 -17.59 47.31
C ASN A 773 -34.81 -17.69 46.56
N HIS A 774 -35.45 -16.54 46.26
CA HIS A 774 -36.68 -16.50 45.46
C HIS A 774 -36.44 -16.93 44.00
N LEU A 775 -35.29 -16.59 43.42
CA LEU A 775 -34.91 -17.06 42.08
C LEU A 775 -34.60 -18.56 42.04
N GLU A 776 -33.99 -19.10 43.10
CA GLU A 776 -33.76 -20.55 43.22
C GLU A 776 -35.09 -21.32 43.32
N GLU A 777 -36.03 -20.89 44.16
CA GLU A 777 -37.37 -21.49 44.23
C GLU A 777 -38.11 -21.39 42.89
N LEU A 778 -38.06 -20.22 42.24
CA LEU A 778 -38.69 -20.01 40.94
C LEU A 778 -38.10 -20.93 39.86
N SER A 779 -36.80 -21.22 39.90
CA SER A 779 -36.15 -22.09 38.92
C SER A 779 -36.58 -23.55 39.00
N GLN A 780 -37.05 -24.02 40.16
CA GLN A 780 -37.56 -25.38 40.35
C GLN A 780 -38.90 -25.63 39.64
N ARG A 781 -39.57 -24.56 39.15
CA ARG A 781 -40.83 -24.61 38.41
C ARG A 781 -40.66 -24.56 36.88
N PHE A 782 -39.46 -24.82 36.36
CA PHE A 782 -39.19 -24.88 34.92
C PHE A 782 -38.87 -26.31 34.50
N ALA A 783 -39.49 -26.77 33.42
CA ALA A 783 -39.13 -28.04 32.78
C ALA A 783 -37.93 -27.81 31.84
N VAL A 784 -36.88 -28.62 31.94
CA VAL A 784 -35.70 -28.55 31.05
C VAL A 784 -35.78 -29.65 30.00
N SER A 785 -35.53 -29.30 28.74
CA SER A 785 -35.61 -30.18 27.57
C SER A 785 -34.36 -30.06 26.71
N GLU A 786 -33.94 -31.18 26.12
CA GLU A 786 -32.86 -31.26 25.12
C GLU A 786 -33.46 -31.34 23.71
N TRP A 787 -32.83 -30.65 22.76
CA TRP A 787 -33.28 -30.53 21.38
C TRP A 787 -32.12 -30.79 20.41
N ASP A 788 -32.32 -31.71 19.47
CA ASP A 788 -31.38 -31.95 18.37
C ASP A 788 -31.31 -30.76 17.38
N ASP A 789 -30.34 -30.81 16.47
CA ASP A 789 -30.17 -29.85 15.38
C ASP A 789 -31.35 -29.91 14.36
N GLN A 790 -31.71 -28.76 13.81
CA GLN A 790 -32.81 -28.51 12.86
C GLN A 790 -34.23 -28.83 13.36
N ASN A 791 -34.44 -29.08 14.66
CA ASN A 791 -35.78 -29.27 15.23
C ASN A 791 -36.48 -27.93 15.57
N TYR A 792 -37.78 -27.87 15.28
CA TYR A 792 -38.65 -26.74 15.64
C TYR A 792 -39.06 -26.81 17.12
N ILE A 793 -38.78 -25.75 17.88
CA ILE A 793 -39.21 -25.58 19.28
C ILE A 793 -40.66 -25.06 19.33
N PHE A 794 -41.02 -24.19 18.37
CA PHE A 794 -42.40 -23.81 18.06
C PHE A 794 -42.50 -23.28 16.62
N GLN A 795 -43.71 -23.33 16.07
CA GLN A 795 -44.04 -22.93 14.69
C GLN A 795 -45.07 -21.80 14.62
N VAL A 796 -45.04 -21.03 13.53
CA VAL A 796 -46.03 -19.98 13.23
C VAL A 796 -47.45 -20.56 13.26
N GLY A 797 -48.36 -19.89 13.96
CA GLY A 797 -49.75 -20.30 14.11
C GLY A 797 -50.06 -21.24 15.29
N GLU A 798 -49.05 -21.78 15.98
CA GLU A 798 -49.26 -22.53 17.22
C GLU A 798 -49.76 -21.62 18.37
N SER A 799 -50.47 -22.19 19.34
CA SER A 799 -50.90 -21.49 20.55
C SER A 799 -49.72 -21.20 21.50
N SER A 800 -49.59 -19.97 21.98
CA SER A 800 -48.48 -19.49 22.82
C SER A 800 -48.54 -19.95 24.29
N ASN A 801 -48.87 -21.22 24.55
CA ASN A 801 -49.13 -21.76 25.90
C ASN A 801 -47.88 -21.88 26.80
N MET A 802 -46.69 -21.58 26.27
CA MET A 802 -45.40 -21.67 26.96
C MET A 802 -44.46 -20.55 26.51
N TRP A 803 -43.41 -20.27 27.28
CA TRP A 803 -42.26 -19.48 26.85
C TRP A 803 -40.96 -20.13 27.34
N PHE A 804 -39.82 -19.70 26.78
CA PHE A 804 -38.58 -20.46 26.82
C PHE A 804 -37.35 -19.62 27.26
N VAL A 805 -36.39 -20.27 27.91
CA VAL A 805 -35.06 -19.76 28.23
C VAL A 805 -34.00 -20.67 27.64
N LEU A 806 -33.10 -20.12 26.81
CA LEU A 806 -32.01 -20.89 26.21
C LEU A 806 -30.87 -21.07 27.22
N LEU A 807 -30.56 -22.30 27.64
CA LEU A 807 -29.49 -22.59 28.61
C LEU A 807 -28.16 -22.99 27.96
N ARG A 808 -28.21 -23.63 26.80
CA ARG A 808 -27.05 -24.03 25.97
C ARG A 808 -27.49 -24.19 24.51
N GLY A 809 -26.57 -24.09 23.57
CA GLY A 809 -26.84 -24.19 22.12
C GLY A 809 -27.16 -22.84 21.47
N THR A 810 -27.79 -22.88 20.30
CA THR A 810 -28.24 -21.71 19.55
C THR A 810 -29.62 -21.98 18.93
N VAL A 811 -30.48 -20.96 18.95
CA VAL A 811 -31.82 -21.02 18.36
C VAL A 811 -31.97 -19.86 17.38
N GLU A 812 -32.50 -20.14 16.19
CA GLU A 812 -32.77 -19.12 15.17
C GLU A 812 -34.27 -18.86 15.07
N LEU A 813 -34.65 -17.59 15.14
CA LEU A 813 -36.01 -17.10 14.99
C LEU A 813 -36.20 -16.67 13.54
N MET A 814 -37.19 -17.26 12.88
CA MET A 814 -37.50 -17.01 11.46
C MET A 814 -38.94 -16.52 11.27
N ALA A 815 -39.11 -15.55 10.38
CA ALA A 815 -40.42 -15.08 9.93
C ALA A 815 -40.72 -15.55 8.51
N ILE A 816 -42.01 -15.71 8.20
CA ILE A 816 -42.49 -15.88 6.84
C ILE A 816 -42.44 -14.51 6.16
N GLN A 817 -41.77 -14.41 5.02
CA GLN A 817 -41.63 -13.17 4.27
C GLN A 817 -42.98 -12.74 3.66
N THR A 818 -43.59 -11.69 4.17
CA THR A 818 -44.78 -11.06 3.57
C THR A 818 -44.39 -10.00 2.53
N ASP A 819 -45.05 -10.02 1.36
CA ASP A 819 -44.79 -9.15 0.19
C ASP A 819 -44.70 -7.64 0.47
N ALA A 820 -45.24 -7.15 1.60
CA ALA A 820 -45.09 -5.78 2.04
C ALA A 820 -43.62 -5.32 2.19
N ALA A 821 -42.68 -6.25 2.43
CA ALA A 821 -41.26 -5.96 2.55
C ALA A 821 -40.59 -5.52 1.22
N LEU A 822 -41.19 -5.83 0.06
CA LEU A 822 -40.64 -5.48 -1.26
C LEU A 822 -40.89 -4.01 -1.66
N LEU A 823 -41.70 -3.26 -0.90
CA LEU A 823 -42.11 -1.89 -1.24
C LEU A 823 -41.43 -0.78 -0.43
N SER A 824 -40.63 -1.10 0.60
CA SER A 824 -40.00 -0.09 1.47
C SER A 824 -38.79 0.64 0.87
N ASP A 825 -38.20 0.13 -0.23
CA ASP A 825 -37.04 0.73 -0.90
C ASP A 825 -37.41 1.85 -1.91
N SER A 826 -38.66 2.32 -1.93
CA SER A 826 -39.14 3.41 -2.80
C SER A 826 -39.80 4.55 -2.01
N PRO A 827 -39.10 5.69 -1.81
CA PRO A 827 -39.68 6.84 -1.12
C PRO A 827 -40.58 7.66 -2.06
N LYS A 828 -41.86 7.27 -2.19
CA LYS A 828 -43.04 8.11 -2.49
C LYS A 828 -44.28 7.24 -2.81
N LEU A 829 -45.17 7.10 -1.83
CA LEU A 829 -46.61 7.34 -2.01
C LEU A 829 -47.27 7.42 -0.62
N GLU A 830 -47.82 8.57 -0.25
CA GLU A 830 -48.78 8.65 0.85
C GLU A 830 -50.16 8.10 0.40
N TYR A 831 -51.03 7.83 1.38
CA TYR A 831 -52.38 7.24 1.27
C TYR A 831 -52.45 5.70 1.18
N ALA A 832 -52.48 5.07 2.36
CA ALA A 832 -53.21 3.82 2.58
C ALA A 832 -54.33 4.09 3.60
N GLY A 833 -55.58 3.75 3.24
CA GLY A 833 -56.73 3.83 4.14
C GLY A 833 -56.84 2.65 5.11
N PRO A 834 -57.82 2.65 6.02
CA PRO A 834 -57.94 1.60 7.03
C PRO A 834 -58.30 0.24 6.41
N ILE A 835 -57.53 -0.78 6.76
CA ILE A 835 -57.72 -2.16 6.31
C ILE A 835 -58.93 -2.76 7.04
N GLN A 836 -59.89 -3.29 6.29
CA GLN A 836 -60.94 -4.15 6.82
C GLN A 836 -60.48 -5.61 6.74
N LEU A 837 -60.49 -6.30 7.88
CA LEU A 837 -60.38 -7.76 7.93
C LEU A 837 -61.65 -8.37 7.34
N GLN A 838 -61.49 -9.26 6.34
CA GLN A 838 -62.60 -9.98 5.75
C GLN A 838 -62.34 -11.49 5.84
N ASP A 839 -63.10 -12.16 6.71
CA ASP A 839 -63.12 -13.61 6.84
C ASP A 839 -63.46 -14.26 5.49
N SER A 840 -62.61 -15.18 5.02
CA SER A 840 -62.97 -16.09 3.93
C SER A 840 -62.27 -17.44 4.08
N SER A 841 -63.03 -18.38 4.64
CA SER A 841 -62.67 -19.79 4.71
C SER A 841 -62.77 -20.43 3.31
N THR A 842 -61.63 -20.64 2.65
CA THR A 842 -61.57 -21.44 1.43
C THR A 842 -60.32 -22.31 1.41
N LYS A 843 -60.51 -23.61 1.15
CA LYS A 843 -59.45 -24.59 0.97
C LYS A 843 -58.56 -24.16 -0.20
N LEU A 844 -57.25 -24.11 -0.01
CA LEU A 844 -56.28 -24.14 -1.11
C LEU A 844 -55.58 -25.50 -1.12
N GLU A 845 -55.37 -26.01 -2.34
CA GLU A 845 -54.67 -27.25 -2.61
C GLU A 845 -53.15 -27.05 -2.60
N GLU A 846 -52.42 -28.14 -2.38
CA GLU A 846 -50.97 -28.16 -2.23
C GLU A 846 -50.26 -27.60 -3.47
N THR A 847 -49.69 -26.40 -3.36
CA THR A 847 -48.67 -25.91 -4.29
C THR A 847 -47.48 -25.45 -3.47
N GLN A 848 -46.38 -26.20 -3.52
CA GLN A 848 -45.15 -25.91 -2.78
C GLN A 848 -44.43 -24.67 -3.34
N HIS A 849 -44.93 -23.48 -3.03
CA HIS A 849 -44.06 -22.33 -2.95
C HIS A 849 -43.13 -22.51 -1.74
N ILE A 850 -41.83 -22.57 -2.00
CA ILE A 850 -40.82 -22.42 -0.94
C ILE A 850 -40.96 -20.98 -0.47
N THR A 851 -41.66 -20.78 0.66
CA THR A 851 -41.67 -19.50 1.36
C THR A 851 -40.27 -19.25 1.88
N GLU A 852 -39.55 -18.30 1.27
CA GLU A 852 -38.29 -17.82 1.82
C GLU A 852 -38.55 -17.31 3.25
N MET A 853 -37.82 -17.89 4.20
CA MET A 853 -37.89 -17.51 5.61
C MET A 853 -36.73 -16.58 5.94
N GLU A 854 -37.03 -15.41 6.48
CA GLU A 854 -36.02 -14.43 6.88
C GLU A 854 -35.62 -14.68 8.34
N ILE A 855 -34.31 -14.73 8.62
CA ILE A 855 -33.79 -14.82 9.99
C ILE A 855 -34.01 -13.47 10.69
N VAL A 856 -34.99 -13.45 11.59
CA VAL A 856 -35.35 -12.27 12.41
C VAL A 856 -34.34 -12.09 13.54
N GLY A 857 -33.81 -13.16 14.11
CA GLY A 857 -32.73 -13.09 15.09
C GLY A 857 -32.14 -14.43 15.51
N ARG A 858 -30.91 -14.40 16.02
CA ARG A 858 -30.22 -15.58 16.59
C ARG A 858 -30.12 -15.45 18.10
N VAL A 859 -30.80 -16.33 18.83
CA VAL A 859 -30.87 -16.36 20.29
C VAL A 859 -29.60 -17.00 20.86
N ARG A 860 -28.98 -16.36 21.85
CA ARG A 860 -27.81 -16.88 22.58
C ARG A 860 -28.18 -17.48 23.94
N PRO A 861 -27.33 -18.35 24.53
CA PRO A 861 -27.54 -18.84 25.88
C PRO A 861 -27.68 -17.69 26.90
N GLY A 862 -28.67 -17.82 27.77
CA GLY A 862 -29.08 -16.81 28.75
C GLY A 862 -30.16 -15.84 28.26
N CYS A 863 -30.68 -16.02 27.04
CA CYS A 863 -31.80 -15.23 26.52
C CYS A 863 -33.16 -15.91 26.78
N ILE A 864 -34.17 -15.07 26.99
CA ILE A 864 -35.59 -15.46 27.00
C ILE A 864 -36.16 -15.28 25.57
N PHE A 865 -37.02 -16.20 25.13
CA PHE A 865 -37.69 -16.11 23.82
C PHE A 865 -39.09 -16.75 23.84
N GLY A 866 -39.97 -16.30 22.93
CA GLY A 866 -41.37 -16.71 22.89
C GLY A 866 -42.24 -16.13 24.01
N ASP A 867 -41.69 -15.16 24.76
CA ASP A 867 -42.31 -14.39 25.83
C ASP A 867 -43.36 -13.39 25.32
N MET A 868 -43.09 -12.70 24.20
CA MET A 868 -44.00 -11.69 23.64
C MET A 868 -45.37 -12.27 23.26
N ASP A 869 -45.40 -13.35 22.47
CA ASP A 869 -46.67 -13.99 22.05
C ASP A 869 -47.43 -14.62 23.23
N PHE A 870 -46.69 -15.05 24.27
CA PHE A 870 -47.25 -15.58 25.53
C PHE A 870 -47.88 -14.46 26.37
N LEU A 871 -47.24 -13.29 26.48
CA LEU A 871 -47.75 -12.12 27.21
C LEU A 871 -48.93 -11.44 26.50
N LEU A 872 -48.98 -11.53 25.18
CA LEU A 872 -50.05 -10.97 24.34
C LEU A 872 -51.23 -11.95 24.12
N GLU A 873 -51.14 -13.19 24.62
CA GLU A 873 -52.14 -14.25 24.45
C GLU A 873 -52.53 -14.51 22.97
N GLN A 874 -51.57 -14.35 22.05
CA GLN A 874 -51.74 -14.47 20.60
C GLN A 874 -51.04 -15.71 20.01
N PRO A 875 -51.47 -16.23 18.84
CA PRO A 875 -50.74 -17.29 18.14
C PRO A 875 -49.30 -16.90 17.80
N ARG A 876 -48.40 -17.89 17.71
CA ARG A 876 -47.00 -17.69 17.36
C ARG A 876 -46.84 -16.95 16.03
N VAL A 877 -46.04 -15.89 16.03
CA VAL A 877 -45.75 -15.09 14.82
C VAL A 877 -44.41 -15.48 14.17
N LEU A 878 -43.58 -16.27 14.86
CA LEU A 878 -42.25 -16.71 14.42
C LEU A 878 -42.10 -18.24 14.51
N ASN A 879 -41.25 -18.80 13.68
CA ASN A 879 -40.67 -20.14 13.86
C ASN A 879 -39.42 -20.04 14.74
N ALA A 880 -39.21 -20.98 15.65
CA ALA A 880 -37.96 -21.12 16.42
C ALA A 880 -37.32 -22.48 16.13
N ILE A 881 -36.09 -22.50 15.60
CA ILE A 881 -35.37 -23.74 15.23
C ILE A 881 -34.05 -23.84 16.02
N SER A 882 -33.79 -25.01 16.59
CA SER A 882 -32.48 -25.37 17.17
C SER A 882 -31.44 -25.53 16.06
N THR A 883 -30.30 -24.85 16.15
CA THR A 883 -29.19 -24.94 15.16
C THR A 883 -27.90 -25.52 15.75
N ALA A 884 -27.97 -26.06 16.95
CA ALA A 884 -26.88 -26.78 17.60
C ALA A 884 -27.36 -28.18 18.03
N PRO A 885 -26.51 -29.22 17.96
CA PRO A 885 -26.88 -30.59 18.26
C PRO A 885 -27.03 -30.90 19.77
N ASP A 886 -26.85 -29.91 20.64
CA ASP A 886 -26.80 -30.07 22.09
C ASP A 886 -27.56 -28.97 22.86
N THR A 887 -28.61 -28.45 22.21
CA THR A 887 -29.43 -27.32 22.66
C THR A 887 -30.28 -27.69 23.87
N LEU A 888 -30.12 -26.92 24.96
CA LEU A 888 -30.85 -27.07 26.22
C LEU A 888 -31.77 -25.88 26.43
N VAL A 889 -33.06 -26.15 26.62
CA VAL A 889 -34.11 -25.12 26.77
C VAL A 889 -34.95 -25.39 28.01
N ALA A 890 -35.12 -24.38 28.86
CA ALA A 890 -36.05 -24.40 29.97
C ALA A 890 -37.38 -23.75 29.56
N SER A 891 -38.50 -24.44 29.76
CA SER A 891 -39.86 -23.98 29.42
C SER A 891 -40.72 -23.71 30.65
N PHE A 892 -41.63 -22.75 30.54
CA PHE A 892 -42.63 -22.41 31.57
C PHE A 892 -44.01 -22.22 30.96
N THR A 893 -45.03 -22.78 31.60
CA THR A 893 -46.40 -22.90 31.04
C THR A 893 -47.37 -21.83 31.55
N VAL A 894 -48.48 -21.63 30.82
CA VAL A 894 -49.62 -20.81 31.30
C VAL A 894 -50.23 -21.39 32.59
N GLU A 895 -50.26 -22.71 32.74
CA GLU A 895 -50.80 -23.37 33.94
C GLU A 895 -49.95 -23.07 35.18
N GLU A 896 -48.63 -23.20 35.08
CA GLU A 896 -47.68 -22.83 36.14
C GLU A 896 -47.76 -21.34 36.47
N MET A 897 -47.93 -20.46 35.48
CA MET A 897 -48.16 -19.02 35.70
C MET A 897 -49.46 -18.77 36.50
N ALA A 898 -50.54 -19.49 36.17
CA ALA A 898 -51.83 -19.37 36.84
C ALA A 898 -51.80 -19.94 38.27
N GLU A 899 -51.01 -20.99 38.53
CA GLU A 899 -50.76 -21.50 39.88
C GLU A 899 -49.88 -20.54 40.69
N LEU A 900 -48.77 -20.05 40.11
CA LEU A 900 -47.82 -19.16 40.78
C LEU A 900 -48.50 -17.87 41.26
N ARG A 901 -49.37 -17.28 40.42
CA ARG A 901 -50.20 -16.10 40.79
C ARG A 901 -51.13 -16.37 41.98
N LYS A 902 -51.55 -17.61 42.22
CA LYS A 902 -52.42 -18.00 43.34
C LYS A 902 -51.63 -18.41 44.59
N SER A 903 -50.50 -19.11 44.43
CA SER A 903 -49.74 -19.69 45.53
C SER A 903 -48.71 -18.72 46.12
N ARG A 904 -47.99 -17.97 45.28
CA ARG A 904 -46.95 -17.01 45.68
C ARG A 904 -46.94 -15.77 44.77
N PRO A 905 -47.81 -14.77 45.02
CA PRO A 905 -47.92 -13.59 44.17
C PRO A 905 -46.63 -12.75 44.10
N GLU A 906 -45.78 -12.79 45.14
CA GLU A 906 -44.49 -12.10 45.16
C GLU A 906 -43.51 -12.66 44.11
N LEU A 907 -43.48 -13.99 43.93
CA LEU A 907 -42.70 -14.64 42.86
C LEU A 907 -43.28 -14.34 41.47
N ALA A 908 -44.61 -14.31 41.35
CA ALA A 908 -45.26 -13.95 40.10
C ALA A 908 -44.92 -12.51 39.66
N LEU A 909 -44.85 -11.56 40.61
CA LEU A 909 -44.41 -10.19 40.35
C LEU A 909 -42.95 -10.11 39.92
N LEU A 910 -42.05 -10.83 40.60
CA LEU A 910 -40.62 -10.90 40.24
C LEU A 910 -40.43 -11.48 38.82
N LEU A 911 -41.15 -12.54 38.48
CA LEU A 911 -41.14 -13.13 37.14
C LEU A 911 -41.64 -12.16 36.07
N HIS A 912 -42.69 -11.40 36.38
CA HIS A 912 -43.23 -10.40 35.46
C HIS A 912 -42.26 -9.23 35.25
N GLU A 913 -41.53 -8.80 36.27
CA GLU A 913 -40.45 -7.81 36.15
C GLU A 913 -39.32 -8.31 35.23
N ILE A 914 -38.90 -9.58 35.38
CA ILE A 914 -37.88 -10.20 34.52
C ILE A 914 -38.35 -10.27 33.06
N LEU A 915 -39.56 -10.77 32.82
CA LEU A 915 -40.14 -10.87 31.47
C LEU A 915 -40.24 -9.50 30.81
N LEU A 916 -40.81 -8.49 31.47
CA LEU A 916 -40.90 -7.12 30.95
C LEU A 916 -39.54 -6.54 30.52
N ARG A 917 -38.49 -6.79 31.31
CA ARG A 917 -37.14 -6.35 30.97
C ARG A 917 -36.55 -7.12 29.80
N ALA A 918 -36.75 -8.45 29.73
CA ALA A 918 -36.29 -9.25 28.60
C ALA A 918 -36.99 -8.86 27.29
N SER A 919 -38.32 -8.69 27.31
CA SER A 919 -39.11 -8.19 26.19
C SER A 919 -38.65 -6.80 25.73
N TYR A 920 -38.34 -5.89 26.67
CA TYR A 920 -37.81 -4.57 26.33
C TYR A 920 -36.43 -4.64 25.66
N MET A 921 -35.54 -5.51 26.14
CA MET A 921 -34.18 -5.65 25.59
C MET A 921 -34.19 -6.27 24.18
N THR A 922 -35.01 -7.29 23.93
CA THR A 922 -35.15 -7.86 22.57
C THR A 922 -35.70 -6.85 21.57
N VAL A 923 -36.69 -6.03 21.98
CA VAL A 923 -37.20 -4.93 21.16
C VAL A 923 -36.13 -3.84 20.93
N ALA A 924 -35.35 -3.48 21.95
CA ALA A 924 -34.27 -2.50 21.81
C ALA A 924 -33.16 -2.98 20.85
N GLU A 925 -32.71 -4.23 20.97
CA GLU A 925 -31.76 -4.86 20.03
C GLU A 925 -32.33 -4.86 18.61
N LYS A 926 -33.61 -5.22 18.42
CA LYS A 926 -34.21 -5.22 17.08
C LYS A 926 -34.34 -3.82 16.49
N ILE A 927 -34.73 -2.80 17.28
CA ILE A 927 -34.73 -1.39 16.83
C ILE A 927 -33.32 -0.95 16.41
N HIS A 928 -32.27 -1.35 17.15
CA HIS A 928 -30.89 -1.08 16.76
C HIS A 928 -30.42 -1.84 15.50
N SER A 929 -30.98 -3.01 15.20
CA SER A 929 -30.70 -3.75 13.95
C SER A 929 -31.37 -3.13 12.71
N LEU A 930 -32.46 -2.39 12.91
CA LEU A 930 -33.30 -1.79 11.86
C LEU A 930 -32.95 -0.33 11.52
N ALA A 931 -32.04 0.30 12.26
CA ALA A 931 -31.79 1.74 12.16
C ALA A 931 -30.94 2.16 10.93
N ILE A 932 -31.64 2.69 9.92
CA ILE A 932 -31.24 3.72 8.92
C ILE A 932 -29.85 3.52 8.24
#